data_AF-D6PBG1-F1
#
_entry.id   AF-D6PBG1-F1
#
_cell.length_a   1.000
_cell.length_b   1.000
_cell.length_c   1.000
_cell.angle_alpha   90.00
_cell.angle_beta   90.00
_cell.angle_gamma   90.00
#
_symmetry.space_group_name_H-M   'P 1'
#
loop_
_entity.id
_entity.type
_entity.pdbx_description
1 polymer ?
#
loop_
_entity_poly.entity_id
_entity_poly.type
_entity_poly.pdbx_seq_one_letter_code
_entity_poly.pdbx_strand_id
1 'polypeptide(L)'
;MLMIVGADEAGRGPVLGPLVVAAVAIPATDLQRLIDLGVDDSKALSPKKREELNQIIHQEPTWQVSIIECSPERIDVTMEKKTLNDLEVDLFGEAIDSLEVERIEELILDACDTNEARFGRNVASKISSGKIVETVISKHGADAENPVVGAASIVAKVHRDKVIQSIAKDRGFNVGSGYPSDPNTRSALPRLLSQEQPDLDLRWGWKTVEKHWSESGRGPPQNVRISLRGADNRESTNGLWQASRAKPTHRGMIAMTSDLDDPEVAKAIRKFALQNALEYDGAGEMKSVLGRMFGAHPNLKKYARDLVGLIQNAVDEANKLANEQGLEHVRILLEEEAPEALEKRVKERREGLRPLDGEPTGVVLRFAPNPNGPMSLGHSRGVVINSEFARMHEGEVILRFDDTDTKRKPPSIEAYDTIAKEFEWLTGRAPDRIVTASERMPLYLAHVIEDIEAERAYVCTCAAGDFKELRDAKKTCPCRSLATTEHVERWERMNDPKGGWQDGDAVVRIRTDLTLPNPALRDWPALRIQTAPHPKVGDAYRVWPLLDYQSAIEDHLQGVTHIVRGKDLMDSTRKQTLLYDMRGWKYPDTLYWGRVKVHEFGSFSTSAMRTDIEAGTYSGWDDPRLPTIAAFRSKGYAPEAIRSFWLEQGLTQKDIAVSMKTIESHNVKAIESTTPRYSFVQDPLSRRLGMHETWPSNCFNIPSHPENASMGNRQWPAPKDGDSILIQATDFSASLRLKEFANVTVSEDAAIVEDFDRSDRRQIIHWVLEHHSRDAVLLIVEENQIKRHPGRLENVDLELGKVVQLERVGFAIVTEIQEDGTLVFTYLHD
;
A
#
# COMPACT_ATOMS: atom_id res chain seq x y z
N MET A 1 -6.60 -39.34 -17.64
CA MET A 1 -6.73 -38.00 -18.25
C MET A 1 -5.72 -37.13 -17.54
N LEU A 2 -5.01 -36.24 -18.23
CA LEU A 2 -4.09 -35.32 -17.55
C LEU A 2 -4.92 -34.21 -16.91
N MET A 3 -4.76 -34.06 -15.60
CA MET A 3 -5.54 -33.14 -14.78
C MET A 3 -4.65 -32.03 -14.24
N ILE A 4 -5.10 -30.79 -14.36
CA ILE A 4 -4.53 -29.64 -13.65
C ILE A 4 -5.38 -29.43 -12.40
N VAL A 5 -4.74 -29.23 -11.25
CA VAL A 5 -5.41 -28.99 -9.97
C VAL A 5 -5.00 -27.63 -9.42
N GLY A 6 -5.96 -26.74 -9.21
CA GLY A 6 -5.77 -25.48 -8.50
C GLY A 6 -6.30 -25.58 -7.05
N ALA A 7 -5.64 -24.95 -6.09
CA ALA A 7 -6.13 -24.86 -4.71
C ALA A 7 -5.87 -23.47 -4.08
N ASP A 8 -6.83 -22.98 -3.30
CA ASP A 8 -6.83 -21.66 -2.64
C ASP A 8 -7.66 -21.67 -1.33
N GLU A 9 -7.47 -20.64 -0.49
CA GLU A 9 -8.15 -20.44 0.79
C GLU A 9 -9.18 -19.29 0.79
N ALA A 10 -10.18 -19.38 1.64
CA ALA A 10 -11.01 -18.25 2.03
C ALA A 10 -11.33 -18.26 3.52
N GLY A 11 -10.67 -17.37 4.27
CA GLY A 11 -10.89 -17.21 5.70
C GLY A 11 -9.67 -17.36 6.62
N ARG A 12 -8.44 -17.02 6.19
CA ARG A 12 -7.26 -16.94 7.08
C ARG A 12 -7.42 -15.89 8.19
N GLY A 13 -7.66 -14.62 7.83
CA GLY A 13 -7.72 -13.46 8.74
C GLY A 13 -9.00 -13.16 9.57
N PRO A 14 -10.19 -13.72 9.31
CA PRO A 14 -11.41 -13.49 10.10
C PRO A 14 -11.33 -13.85 11.58
N VAL A 15 -12.18 -13.20 12.39
CA VAL A 15 -12.46 -13.54 13.79
C VAL A 15 -13.69 -14.44 13.95
N LEU A 16 -14.54 -14.52 12.91
CA LEU A 16 -15.80 -15.27 12.88
C LEU A 16 -15.85 -16.20 11.66
N GLY A 17 -16.39 -17.40 11.85
CA GLY A 17 -16.63 -18.42 10.82
C GLY A 17 -15.37 -19.17 10.36
N PRO A 18 -15.54 -20.22 9.55
CA PRO A 18 -14.50 -21.19 9.22
C PRO A 18 -13.39 -20.63 8.33
N LEU A 19 -12.24 -21.29 8.36
CA LEU A 19 -11.23 -21.24 7.31
C LEU A 19 -11.65 -22.30 6.27
N VAL A 20 -11.86 -21.91 5.02
CA VAL A 20 -12.28 -22.82 3.95
C VAL A 20 -11.14 -22.97 2.97
N VAL A 21 -10.75 -24.19 2.64
CA VAL A 21 -9.82 -24.48 1.54
C VAL A 21 -10.59 -25.24 0.47
N ALA A 22 -10.41 -24.85 -0.80
CA ALA A 22 -10.98 -25.58 -1.93
C ALA A 22 -9.89 -26.05 -2.89
N ALA A 23 -10.15 -27.17 -3.56
CA ALA A 23 -9.34 -27.66 -4.66
C ALA A 23 -10.24 -27.98 -5.85
N VAL A 24 -9.84 -27.54 -7.05
CA VAL A 24 -10.58 -27.74 -8.31
C VAL A 24 -9.68 -28.45 -9.30
N ALA A 25 -10.11 -29.61 -9.80
CA ALA A 25 -9.42 -30.38 -10.81
C ALA A 25 -10.14 -30.28 -12.17
N ILE A 26 -9.40 -29.95 -13.22
CA ILE A 26 -9.90 -29.90 -14.60
C ILE A 26 -9.03 -30.75 -15.54
N PRO A 27 -9.55 -31.25 -16.68
CA PRO A 27 -8.72 -31.73 -17.77
C PRO A 27 -7.86 -30.58 -18.32
N ALA A 28 -6.60 -30.84 -18.67
CA ALA A 28 -5.72 -29.82 -19.26
C ALA A 28 -6.29 -29.17 -20.54
N THR A 29 -7.17 -29.87 -21.27
CA THR A 29 -7.90 -29.34 -22.44
C THR A 29 -8.89 -28.22 -22.12
N ASP A 30 -9.37 -28.15 -20.88
CA ASP A 30 -10.47 -27.28 -20.48
C ASP A 30 -9.96 -25.95 -19.90
N LEU A 31 -8.64 -25.75 -19.82
CA LEU A 31 -8.02 -24.54 -19.26
C LEU A 31 -8.45 -23.26 -20.01
N GLN A 32 -8.49 -23.31 -21.35
CA GLN A 32 -8.99 -22.18 -22.15
C GLN A 32 -10.46 -21.86 -21.84
N ARG A 33 -11.26 -22.87 -21.50
CA ARG A 33 -12.69 -22.70 -21.19
C ARG A 33 -12.91 -21.98 -19.86
N LEU A 34 -12.03 -22.16 -18.86
CA LEU A 34 -12.03 -21.33 -17.64
C LEU A 34 -11.73 -19.85 -17.95
N ILE A 35 -10.76 -19.60 -18.86
CA ILE A 35 -10.42 -18.24 -19.32
C ILE A 35 -11.62 -17.60 -20.02
N ASP A 36 -12.24 -18.32 -20.97
CA ASP A 36 -13.38 -17.84 -21.76
C ASP A 36 -14.64 -17.56 -20.89
N LEU A 37 -14.80 -18.28 -19.77
CA LEU A 37 -15.84 -18.02 -18.77
C LEU A 37 -15.60 -16.74 -17.95
N GLY A 38 -14.39 -16.19 -17.97
CA GLY A 38 -13.98 -15.05 -17.15
C GLY A 38 -13.81 -15.41 -15.68
N VAL A 39 -13.08 -16.50 -15.40
CA VAL A 39 -12.58 -16.85 -14.06
C VAL A 39 -11.32 -16.04 -13.75
N ASP A 40 -11.25 -15.52 -12.52
CA ASP A 40 -10.29 -14.54 -12.01
C ASP A 40 -10.31 -14.61 -10.46
N ASP A 41 -9.46 -13.86 -9.77
CA ASP A 41 -9.46 -13.70 -8.31
C ASP A 41 -10.90 -13.43 -7.79
N SER A 42 -11.32 -14.20 -6.79
CA SER A 42 -12.62 -14.05 -6.12
C SER A 42 -12.86 -12.62 -5.57
N LYS A 43 -11.79 -11.86 -5.30
CA LYS A 43 -11.79 -10.46 -4.85
C LYS A 43 -12.02 -9.46 -6.00
N ALA A 44 -11.65 -9.81 -7.24
CA ALA A 44 -11.92 -9.00 -8.43
C ALA A 44 -13.37 -9.15 -8.93
N LEU A 45 -13.99 -10.31 -8.67
CA LEU A 45 -15.32 -10.67 -9.14
C LEU A 45 -16.46 -10.22 -8.21
N SER A 46 -17.56 -9.73 -8.80
CA SER A 46 -18.77 -9.38 -8.03
C SER A 46 -19.42 -10.63 -7.41
N PRO A 47 -20.10 -10.53 -6.25
CA PRO A 47 -20.73 -11.69 -5.60
C PRO A 47 -21.70 -12.48 -6.49
N LYS A 48 -22.44 -11.79 -7.37
CA LYS A 48 -23.32 -12.44 -8.35
C LYS A 48 -22.54 -13.25 -9.39
N LYS A 49 -21.48 -12.69 -9.95
CA LYS A 49 -20.60 -13.38 -10.93
C LYS A 49 -19.82 -14.54 -10.29
N ARG A 50 -19.45 -14.43 -9.00
CA ARG A 50 -18.90 -15.56 -8.23
C ARG A 50 -19.90 -16.71 -8.11
N GLU A 51 -21.15 -16.43 -7.71
CA GLU A 51 -22.19 -17.47 -7.59
C GLU A 51 -22.50 -18.11 -8.95
N GLU A 52 -22.59 -17.33 -10.03
CA GLU A 52 -22.75 -17.82 -11.41
C GLU A 52 -21.59 -18.76 -11.83
N LEU A 53 -20.34 -18.35 -11.59
CA LEU A 53 -19.17 -19.18 -11.91
C LEU A 53 -19.08 -20.42 -11.04
N ASN A 54 -19.37 -20.32 -9.74
CA ASN A 54 -19.41 -21.45 -8.82
C ASN A 54 -20.44 -22.51 -9.28
N GLN A 55 -21.62 -22.07 -9.72
CA GLN A 55 -22.64 -22.97 -10.27
C GLN A 55 -22.16 -23.68 -11.55
N ILE A 56 -21.45 -22.98 -12.44
CA ILE A 56 -20.85 -23.59 -13.64
C ILE A 56 -19.76 -24.61 -13.24
N ILE A 57 -18.82 -24.22 -12.36
CA ILE A 57 -17.71 -25.07 -11.91
C ILE A 57 -18.22 -26.40 -11.29
N HIS A 58 -19.32 -26.38 -10.53
CA HIS A 58 -19.95 -27.58 -9.99
C HIS A 58 -20.85 -28.36 -10.98
N GLN A 59 -21.18 -27.80 -12.14
CA GLN A 59 -22.04 -28.44 -13.16
C GLN A 59 -21.24 -29.09 -14.29
N GLU A 60 -19.95 -28.78 -14.46
CA GLU A 60 -19.12 -29.34 -15.52
C GLU A 60 -18.76 -30.82 -15.25
N PRO A 61 -19.23 -31.80 -16.06
CA PRO A 61 -19.10 -33.23 -15.73
C PRO A 61 -17.67 -33.78 -15.81
N THR A 62 -16.73 -33.01 -16.36
CA THR A 62 -15.30 -33.37 -16.46
C THR A 62 -14.47 -32.80 -15.31
N TRP A 63 -15.04 -31.90 -14.50
CA TRP A 63 -14.34 -31.18 -13.44
C TRP A 63 -14.69 -31.81 -12.08
N GLN A 64 -13.77 -31.70 -11.12
CA GLN A 64 -14.02 -32.13 -9.75
C GLN A 64 -13.74 -30.98 -8.78
N VAL A 65 -14.52 -30.91 -7.71
CA VAL A 65 -14.43 -29.86 -6.70
C VAL A 65 -14.41 -30.49 -5.33
N SER A 66 -13.42 -30.10 -4.53
CA SER A 66 -13.26 -30.47 -3.13
C SER A 66 -13.30 -29.21 -2.27
N ILE A 67 -13.93 -29.30 -1.09
CA ILE A 67 -14.09 -28.19 -0.14
C ILE A 67 -13.87 -28.74 1.27
N ILE A 68 -12.87 -28.23 1.97
CA ILE A 68 -12.60 -28.55 3.38
C ILE A 68 -12.96 -27.32 4.23
N GLU A 69 -13.98 -27.47 5.07
CA GLU A 69 -14.39 -26.44 6.03
C GLU A 69 -13.72 -26.68 7.39
N CYS A 70 -12.72 -25.88 7.72
CA CYS A 70 -12.08 -25.88 9.02
C CYS A 70 -12.86 -25.00 10.00
N SER A 71 -13.63 -25.63 10.90
CA SER A 71 -14.42 -24.95 11.92
C SER A 71 -13.55 -24.11 12.86
N PRO A 72 -14.08 -23.03 13.47
CA PRO A 72 -13.37 -22.25 14.49
C PRO A 72 -12.83 -23.10 15.66
N GLU A 73 -13.55 -24.16 16.03
CA GLU A 73 -13.10 -25.17 17.00
C GLU A 73 -11.84 -25.92 16.54
N ARG A 74 -11.82 -26.42 15.29
CA ARG A 74 -10.63 -27.08 14.72
C ARG A 74 -9.44 -26.11 14.63
N ILE A 75 -9.70 -24.83 14.33
CA ILE A 75 -8.66 -23.79 14.31
C ILE A 75 -8.09 -23.57 15.72
N ASP A 76 -8.92 -23.22 16.71
CA ASP A 76 -8.48 -22.93 18.07
C ASP A 76 -7.69 -24.11 18.69
N VAL A 77 -8.20 -25.34 18.56
CA VAL A 77 -7.56 -26.56 19.10
C VAL A 77 -6.23 -26.88 18.38
N THR A 78 -6.11 -26.59 17.09
CA THR A 78 -4.85 -26.81 16.35
C THR A 78 -3.79 -25.77 16.74
N MET A 79 -4.20 -24.53 16.96
CA MET A 79 -3.33 -23.41 17.32
C MET A 79 -2.68 -23.53 18.70
N GLU A 80 -3.12 -24.47 19.55
CA GLU A 80 -2.38 -24.84 20.78
C GLU A 80 -0.99 -25.45 20.48
N LYS A 81 -0.81 -26.09 19.32
CA LYS A 81 0.29 -27.04 19.05
C LYS A 81 0.97 -26.87 17.68
N LYS A 82 0.39 -26.04 16.80
CA LYS A 82 0.82 -25.77 15.43
C LYS A 82 0.60 -24.31 15.07
N THR A 83 1.27 -23.81 14.03
CA THR A 83 0.95 -22.50 13.45
C THR A 83 -0.24 -22.59 12.50
N LEU A 84 -0.81 -21.45 12.12
CA LEU A 84 -1.90 -21.39 11.13
C LEU A 84 -1.43 -21.95 9.77
N ASN A 85 -0.18 -21.63 9.38
CA ASN A 85 0.44 -22.14 8.15
C ASN A 85 0.52 -23.68 8.14
N ASP A 86 0.79 -24.32 9.28
CA ASP A 86 0.83 -25.79 9.38
C ASP A 86 -0.57 -26.41 9.26
N LEU A 87 -1.59 -25.72 9.78
CA LEU A 87 -3.00 -26.11 9.62
C LEU A 87 -3.45 -25.93 8.16
N GLU A 88 -3.10 -24.84 7.50
CA GLU A 88 -3.39 -24.65 6.07
C GLU A 88 -2.66 -25.70 5.21
N VAL A 89 -1.41 -26.04 5.52
CA VAL A 89 -0.70 -27.16 4.87
C VAL A 89 -1.48 -28.47 5.01
N ASP A 90 -2.00 -28.80 6.19
CA ASP A 90 -2.85 -29.98 6.39
C ASP A 90 -4.16 -29.89 5.57
N LEU A 91 -4.84 -28.73 5.59
CA LEU A 91 -6.13 -28.51 4.92
C LEU A 91 -6.03 -28.52 3.38
N PHE A 92 -4.97 -27.96 2.81
CA PHE A 92 -4.68 -28.07 1.37
C PHE A 92 -4.40 -29.53 1.00
N GLY A 93 -3.67 -30.28 1.82
CA GLY A 93 -3.49 -31.73 1.67
C GLY A 93 -4.83 -32.47 1.63
N GLU A 94 -5.68 -32.26 2.63
CA GLU A 94 -7.04 -32.85 2.72
C GLU A 94 -7.92 -32.47 1.51
N ALA A 95 -7.86 -31.22 1.05
CA ALA A 95 -8.62 -30.75 -0.11
C ALA A 95 -8.18 -31.46 -1.39
N ILE A 96 -6.87 -31.57 -1.63
CA ILE A 96 -6.31 -32.25 -2.81
C ILE A 96 -6.54 -33.76 -2.74
N ASP A 97 -6.44 -34.37 -1.56
CA ASP A 97 -6.66 -35.81 -1.39
C ASP A 97 -8.11 -36.22 -1.60
N SER A 98 -9.07 -35.38 -1.23
CA SER A 98 -10.51 -35.65 -1.39
C SER A 98 -11.00 -35.60 -2.86
N LEU A 99 -10.15 -35.24 -3.82
CA LEU A 99 -10.43 -35.35 -5.26
C LEU A 99 -10.26 -36.81 -5.76
N GLU A 100 -11.17 -37.30 -6.61
CA GLU A 100 -11.04 -38.60 -7.31
C GLU A 100 -10.08 -38.50 -8.52
N VAL A 101 -8.83 -38.08 -8.25
CA VAL A 101 -7.75 -37.93 -9.24
C VAL A 101 -6.49 -38.66 -8.77
N GLU A 102 -6.10 -39.71 -9.51
CA GLU A 102 -4.89 -40.51 -9.26
C GLU A 102 -3.60 -39.85 -9.80
N ARG A 103 -3.70 -39.00 -10.82
CA ARG A 103 -2.54 -38.40 -11.51
C ARG A 103 -2.80 -36.94 -11.88
N ILE A 104 -1.96 -36.07 -11.33
CA ILE A 104 -2.00 -34.61 -11.48
C ILE A 104 -0.76 -34.19 -12.29
N GLU A 105 -0.98 -33.52 -13.42
CA GLU A 105 0.10 -33.02 -14.29
C GLU A 105 0.74 -31.77 -13.67
N GLU A 106 -0.10 -30.79 -13.34
CA GLU A 106 0.27 -29.58 -12.60
C GLU A 106 -0.65 -29.41 -11.39
N LEU A 107 -0.06 -29.42 -10.20
CA LEU A 107 -0.68 -28.94 -8.96
C LEU A 107 -0.25 -27.49 -8.75
N ILE A 108 -1.21 -26.58 -8.64
CA ILE A 108 -1.00 -25.14 -8.59
C ILE A 108 -1.66 -24.59 -7.31
N LEU A 109 -0.87 -23.95 -6.45
CA LEU A 109 -1.25 -23.59 -5.08
C LEU A 109 -1.05 -22.09 -4.85
N ASP A 110 -2.07 -21.38 -4.36
CA ASP A 110 -1.81 -20.08 -3.74
C ASP A 110 -1.02 -20.27 -2.43
N ALA A 111 0.07 -19.52 -2.28
CA ALA A 111 0.97 -19.64 -1.15
C ALA A 111 0.53 -18.73 0.02
N CYS A 112 0.02 -19.31 1.11
CA CYS A 112 -0.27 -18.55 2.33
C CYS A 112 0.97 -18.29 3.22
N ASP A 113 2.07 -19.01 2.97
CA ASP A 113 3.34 -18.89 3.70
C ASP A 113 4.39 -18.09 2.90
N THR A 114 5.07 -17.18 3.59
CA THR A 114 6.23 -16.33 3.22
C THR A 114 7.34 -16.93 2.34
N ASN A 115 7.34 -18.24 2.11
CA ASN A 115 8.22 -18.91 1.18
C ASN A 115 7.39 -19.90 0.34
N GLU A 116 7.04 -19.48 -0.87
CA GLU A 116 6.22 -20.20 -1.84
C GLU A 116 6.71 -21.65 -2.06
N ALA A 117 8.03 -21.83 -2.24
CA ALA A 117 8.64 -23.14 -2.43
C ALA A 117 8.59 -24.04 -1.19
N ARG A 118 8.62 -23.47 0.03
CA ARG A 118 8.37 -24.20 1.28
C ARG A 118 6.90 -24.62 1.37
N PHE A 119 5.95 -23.73 1.06
CA PHE A 119 4.53 -24.07 1.06
C PHE A 119 4.22 -25.23 0.10
N GLY A 120 4.68 -25.12 -1.15
CA GLY A 120 4.48 -26.18 -2.15
C GLY A 120 5.07 -27.53 -1.74
N ARG A 121 6.29 -27.58 -1.19
CA ARG A 121 6.87 -28.82 -0.65
C ARG A 121 6.10 -29.37 0.54
N ASN A 122 5.68 -28.51 1.46
CA ASN A 122 4.93 -28.89 2.65
C ASN A 122 3.56 -29.46 2.30
N VAL A 123 2.77 -28.81 1.43
CA VAL A 123 1.50 -29.34 0.91
C VAL A 123 1.72 -30.66 0.16
N ALA A 124 2.73 -30.74 -0.71
CA ALA A 124 3.03 -31.97 -1.44
C ALA A 124 3.36 -33.16 -0.50
N SER A 125 4.00 -32.91 0.64
CA SER A 125 4.26 -33.94 1.67
C SER A 125 3.03 -34.45 2.43
N LYS A 126 1.86 -33.82 2.23
CA LYS A 126 0.58 -34.21 2.85
C LYS A 126 -0.30 -35.06 1.94
N ILE A 127 -0.06 -34.98 0.63
CA ILE A 127 -0.83 -35.71 -0.39
C ILE A 127 -0.55 -37.21 -0.24
N SER A 128 -1.62 -38.01 -0.28
CA SER A 128 -1.56 -39.46 -0.17
C SER A 128 -0.70 -40.09 -1.26
N SER A 129 0.07 -41.12 -0.87
CA SER A 129 0.99 -41.84 -1.77
C SER A 129 0.32 -42.62 -2.91
N GLY A 130 -1.02 -42.65 -2.95
CA GLY A 130 -1.80 -43.13 -4.10
C GLY A 130 -1.88 -42.13 -5.26
N LYS A 131 -1.47 -40.87 -5.06
CA LYS A 131 -1.52 -39.82 -6.08
C LYS A 131 -0.15 -39.50 -6.64
N ILE A 132 -0.06 -39.47 -7.97
CA ILE A 132 1.15 -39.10 -8.71
C ILE A 132 1.02 -37.63 -9.12
N VAL A 133 1.81 -36.76 -8.51
CA VAL A 133 1.89 -35.33 -8.88
C VAL A 133 3.20 -35.12 -9.65
N GLU A 134 3.10 -34.70 -10.92
CA GLU A 134 4.27 -34.54 -11.79
C GLU A 134 4.98 -33.19 -11.55
N THR A 135 4.21 -32.10 -11.47
CA THR A 135 4.72 -30.76 -11.17
C THR A 135 3.95 -30.13 -10.03
N VAL A 136 4.67 -29.55 -9.06
CA VAL A 136 4.09 -28.68 -8.02
C VAL A 136 4.55 -27.25 -8.26
N ILE A 137 3.59 -26.37 -8.47
CA ILE A 137 3.73 -24.92 -8.61
C ILE A 137 3.07 -24.31 -7.37
N SER A 138 3.79 -23.45 -6.66
CA SER A 138 3.20 -22.64 -5.59
C SER A 138 3.74 -21.23 -5.70
N LYS A 139 2.86 -20.24 -5.52
CA LYS A 139 3.14 -18.82 -5.72
C LYS A 139 2.14 -17.96 -4.93
N HIS A 140 2.55 -16.78 -4.46
CA HIS A 140 1.65 -15.78 -3.90
C HIS A 140 0.82 -15.07 -4.99
N GLY A 141 -0.49 -15.00 -4.81
CA GLY A 141 -1.40 -14.41 -5.80
C GLY A 141 -1.56 -15.29 -7.05
N ALA A 142 -1.49 -16.61 -6.88
CA ALA A 142 -1.70 -17.57 -7.95
C ALA A 142 -3.15 -17.57 -8.45
N ASP A 143 -4.11 -17.18 -7.61
CA ASP A 143 -5.52 -16.97 -7.96
C ASP A 143 -5.74 -15.91 -9.04
N ALA A 144 -4.94 -14.84 -9.03
CA ALA A 144 -5.00 -13.72 -9.98
C ALA A 144 -4.16 -13.95 -11.26
N GLU A 145 -3.35 -15.02 -11.33
CA GLU A 145 -2.53 -15.36 -12.50
C GLU A 145 -2.90 -16.71 -13.14
N ASN A 146 -3.54 -17.63 -12.41
CA ASN A 146 -3.91 -18.96 -12.89
C ASN A 146 -5.43 -19.22 -12.76
N PRO A 147 -6.15 -19.44 -13.88
CA PRO A 147 -7.60 -19.66 -13.86
C PRO A 147 -8.08 -20.85 -13.02
N VAL A 148 -7.26 -21.89 -12.80
CA VAL A 148 -7.65 -23.06 -12.01
C VAL A 148 -7.56 -22.75 -10.51
N VAL A 149 -6.58 -21.94 -10.10
CA VAL A 149 -6.50 -21.41 -8.73
C VAL A 149 -7.59 -20.35 -8.51
N GLY A 150 -7.86 -19.48 -9.49
CA GLY A 150 -9.01 -18.56 -9.45
C GLY A 150 -10.35 -19.30 -9.31
N ALA A 151 -10.52 -20.46 -9.95
CA ALA A 151 -11.70 -21.32 -9.76
C ALA A 151 -11.80 -21.83 -8.32
N ALA A 152 -10.70 -22.30 -7.71
CA ALA A 152 -10.65 -22.68 -6.30
C ALA A 152 -10.97 -21.49 -5.37
N SER A 153 -10.43 -20.29 -5.67
CA SER A 153 -10.71 -19.05 -4.94
C SER A 153 -12.20 -18.74 -4.91
N ILE A 154 -12.87 -18.82 -6.06
CA ILE A 154 -14.30 -18.60 -6.18
C ILE A 154 -15.07 -19.61 -5.33
N VAL A 155 -14.72 -20.90 -5.39
CA VAL A 155 -15.39 -21.97 -4.63
C VAL A 155 -15.23 -21.77 -3.12
N ALA A 156 -13.99 -21.61 -2.63
CA ALA A 156 -13.72 -21.39 -1.20
C ALA A 156 -14.46 -20.13 -0.70
N LYS A 157 -14.41 -19.05 -1.47
CA LYS A 157 -15.04 -17.77 -1.12
C LYS A 157 -16.57 -17.85 -1.11
N VAL A 158 -17.19 -18.49 -2.10
CA VAL A 158 -18.65 -18.66 -2.17
C VAL A 158 -19.14 -19.57 -1.04
N HIS A 159 -18.43 -20.66 -0.73
CA HIS A 159 -18.76 -21.52 0.39
C HIS A 159 -18.66 -20.78 1.73
N ARG A 160 -17.55 -20.09 2.01
CA ARG A 160 -17.42 -19.29 3.26
C ARG A 160 -18.49 -18.20 3.36
N ASP A 161 -18.79 -17.48 2.28
CA ASP A 161 -19.81 -16.43 2.29
C ASP A 161 -21.21 -17.00 2.59
N LYS A 162 -21.50 -18.24 2.19
CA LYS A 162 -22.74 -18.97 2.55
C LYS A 162 -22.77 -19.39 4.03
N VAL A 163 -21.67 -19.87 4.60
CA VAL A 163 -21.58 -20.20 6.05
C VAL A 163 -21.80 -18.95 6.90
N ILE A 164 -21.17 -17.82 6.55
CA ILE A 164 -21.35 -16.54 7.25
C ILE A 164 -22.81 -16.05 7.18
N GLN A 165 -23.51 -16.26 6.05
CA GLN A 165 -24.94 -15.99 5.94
C GLN A 165 -25.80 -16.91 6.82
N SER A 166 -25.44 -18.19 7.00
CA SER A 166 -26.11 -19.05 7.98
C SER A 166 -25.93 -18.52 9.39
N ILE A 167 -24.71 -18.17 9.80
CA ILE A 167 -24.44 -17.62 11.14
C ILE A 167 -25.28 -16.34 11.37
N ALA A 168 -25.34 -15.43 10.40
CA ALA A 168 -26.18 -14.22 10.49
C ALA A 168 -27.67 -14.54 10.70
N LYS A 169 -28.18 -15.54 9.96
CA LYS A 169 -29.57 -16.00 10.05
C LYS A 169 -29.86 -16.70 11.38
N ASP A 170 -28.98 -17.59 11.81
CA ASP A 170 -29.13 -18.42 13.01
C ASP A 170 -28.98 -17.57 14.30
N ARG A 171 -28.25 -16.45 14.26
CA ARG A 171 -28.19 -15.47 15.35
C ARG A 171 -29.24 -14.35 15.27
N GLY A 172 -29.95 -14.21 14.15
CA GLY A 172 -31.00 -13.21 13.97
C GLY A 172 -30.52 -11.76 13.86
N PHE A 173 -29.22 -11.52 13.61
CA PHE A 173 -28.66 -10.19 13.37
C PHE A 173 -27.49 -10.21 12.38
N ASN A 174 -27.22 -9.07 11.76
CA ASN A 174 -26.11 -8.93 10.81
C ASN A 174 -24.76 -9.07 11.53
N VAL A 175 -23.99 -10.11 11.19
CA VAL A 175 -22.63 -10.35 11.72
C VAL A 175 -21.51 -9.84 10.79
N GLY A 176 -21.86 -9.23 9.65
CA GLY A 176 -20.90 -8.82 8.62
C GLY A 176 -20.23 -10.00 7.91
N SER A 177 -19.04 -9.75 7.36
CA SER A 177 -18.20 -10.73 6.66
C SER A 177 -17.34 -11.62 7.59
N GLY A 178 -17.33 -11.33 8.88
CA GLY A 178 -16.52 -11.99 9.91
C GLY A 178 -15.08 -11.46 10.03
N TYR A 179 -14.68 -10.49 9.21
CA TYR A 179 -13.38 -9.82 9.31
C TYR A 179 -13.40 -8.71 10.37
N PRO A 180 -12.35 -8.54 11.20
CA PRO A 180 -12.31 -7.51 12.24
C PRO A 180 -12.28 -6.07 11.72
N SER A 181 -12.00 -5.86 10.43
CA SER A 181 -12.10 -4.56 9.75
C SER A 181 -13.54 -4.15 9.43
N ASP A 182 -14.46 -5.10 9.27
CA ASP A 182 -15.86 -4.87 8.89
C ASP A 182 -16.62 -4.14 10.02
N PRO A 183 -17.24 -2.98 9.75
CA PRO A 183 -18.05 -2.28 10.75
C PRO A 183 -19.17 -3.15 11.33
N ASN A 184 -19.80 -4.01 10.53
CA ASN A 184 -20.89 -4.88 10.99
C ASN A 184 -20.37 -5.97 11.93
N THR A 185 -19.23 -6.60 11.59
CA THR A 185 -18.60 -7.60 12.47
C THR A 185 -18.13 -6.97 13.78
N ARG A 186 -17.55 -5.76 13.75
CA ARG A 186 -17.22 -5.02 14.97
C ARG A 186 -18.45 -4.68 15.82
N SER A 187 -19.56 -4.27 15.22
CA SER A 187 -20.83 -4.05 15.93
C SER A 187 -21.49 -5.35 16.44
N ALA A 188 -21.18 -6.50 15.84
CA ALA A 188 -21.67 -7.81 16.25
C ALA A 188 -20.87 -8.42 17.39
N LEU A 189 -19.55 -8.20 17.46
CA LEU A 189 -18.65 -8.80 18.46
C LEU A 189 -19.16 -8.69 19.92
N PRO A 190 -19.61 -7.52 20.43
CA PRO A 190 -20.13 -7.42 21.80
C PRO A 190 -21.35 -8.33 22.07
N ARG A 191 -22.17 -8.63 21.06
CA ARG A 191 -23.33 -9.54 21.18
C ARG A 191 -22.93 -11.02 21.11
N LEU A 192 -21.85 -11.31 20.39
CA LEU A 192 -21.25 -12.65 20.29
C LEU A 192 -20.34 -12.96 21.50
N LEU A 193 -20.09 -11.97 22.37
CA LEU A 193 -19.28 -12.08 23.58
C LEU A 193 -20.08 -11.85 24.89
N SER A 194 -21.38 -11.52 24.81
CA SER A 194 -22.18 -11.20 26.00
C SER A 194 -22.67 -12.41 26.80
N GLN A 195 -22.61 -13.64 26.25
CA GLN A 195 -23.00 -14.86 26.95
C GLN A 195 -21.92 -15.32 27.95
N GLU A 196 -22.16 -16.38 28.73
CA GLU A 196 -21.19 -16.90 29.72
C GLU A 196 -19.91 -17.48 29.09
N GLN A 197 -19.97 -17.85 27.81
CA GLN A 197 -18.83 -18.22 26.96
C GLN A 197 -18.88 -17.39 25.66
N PRO A 198 -17.75 -17.23 24.94
CA PRO A 198 -17.78 -16.63 23.60
C PRO A 198 -18.61 -17.49 22.65
N ASP A 199 -19.18 -16.89 21.61
CA ASP A 199 -19.93 -17.62 20.59
C ASP A 199 -19.07 -18.72 19.91
N LEU A 200 -19.66 -19.89 19.68
CA LEU A 200 -18.95 -21.06 19.11
C LEU A 200 -18.42 -20.82 17.69
N ASP A 201 -19.01 -19.88 16.93
CA ASP A 201 -18.58 -19.54 15.58
C ASP A 201 -17.44 -18.48 15.57
N LEU A 202 -17.08 -17.91 16.72
CA LEU A 202 -15.86 -17.11 16.88
C LEU A 202 -14.61 -17.99 17.00
N ARG A 203 -13.44 -17.45 16.64
CA ARG A 203 -12.12 -18.03 16.93
C ARG A 203 -11.61 -17.47 18.24
N TRP A 204 -11.64 -18.27 19.29
CA TRP A 204 -11.42 -17.80 20.66
C TRP A 204 -9.96 -17.37 20.90
N GLY A 205 -9.00 -18.04 20.25
CA GLY A 205 -7.57 -17.72 20.35
C GLY A 205 -7.12 -16.50 19.52
N TRP A 206 -8.02 -15.81 18.82
CA TRP A 206 -7.66 -14.64 18.02
C TRP A 206 -7.57 -13.41 18.93
N LYS A 207 -6.41 -12.73 18.93
CA LYS A 207 -6.13 -11.54 19.80
C LYS A 207 -7.24 -10.48 19.83
N THR A 208 -8.01 -10.32 18.75
CA THR A 208 -9.17 -9.41 18.74
C THR A 208 -10.31 -9.91 19.62
N VAL A 209 -10.63 -11.20 19.58
CA VAL A 209 -11.66 -11.85 20.40
C VAL A 209 -11.21 -11.88 21.87
N GLU A 210 -9.97 -12.31 22.12
CA GLU A 210 -9.31 -12.29 23.43
C GLU A 210 -9.34 -10.90 24.09
N LYS A 211 -9.05 -9.83 23.33
CA LYS A 211 -9.09 -8.45 23.80
C LYS A 211 -10.51 -8.02 24.22
N HIS A 212 -11.50 -8.14 23.33
CA HIS A 212 -12.88 -7.71 23.63
C HIS A 212 -13.51 -8.54 24.78
N TRP A 213 -13.10 -9.80 24.93
CA TRP A 213 -13.50 -10.64 26.05
C TRP A 213 -12.88 -10.17 27.38
N SER A 214 -11.58 -9.90 27.38
CA SER A 214 -10.87 -9.37 28.56
C SER A 214 -11.37 -7.99 28.99
N GLU A 215 -11.68 -7.11 28.02
CA GLU A 215 -12.31 -5.79 28.24
C GLU A 215 -13.69 -5.89 28.90
N SER A 216 -14.35 -7.05 28.87
CA SER A 216 -15.61 -7.33 29.57
C SER A 216 -15.43 -7.68 31.07
N GLY A 217 -14.23 -7.44 31.63
CA GLY A 217 -13.91 -7.70 33.04
C GLY A 217 -13.71 -9.20 33.36
N ARG A 218 -13.39 -10.01 32.35
CA ARG A 218 -13.24 -11.47 32.46
C ARG A 218 -11.78 -11.86 32.22
N GLY A 219 -11.35 -13.00 32.77
CA GLY A 219 -10.07 -13.59 32.39
C GLY A 219 -10.06 -14.05 30.92
N PRO A 220 -8.89 -14.39 30.34
CA PRO A 220 -8.81 -14.90 28.97
C PRO A 220 -9.76 -16.11 28.79
N PRO A 221 -10.36 -16.27 27.60
CA PRO A 221 -11.27 -17.39 27.33
C PRO A 221 -10.52 -18.72 27.52
N GLN A 222 -11.18 -19.73 28.09
CA GLN A 222 -10.53 -21.02 28.31
C GLN A 222 -10.23 -21.70 26.97
N ASN A 223 -8.95 -21.96 26.69
CA ASN A 223 -8.48 -22.54 25.41
C ASN A 223 -9.19 -23.84 25.03
N VAL A 224 -9.54 -24.67 26.02
CA VAL A 224 -10.19 -25.95 25.80
C VAL A 224 -11.70 -25.76 25.69
N ARG A 225 -12.21 -25.82 24.45
CA ARG A 225 -13.62 -26.11 24.17
C ARG A 225 -13.94 -27.51 24.71
N ILE A 226 -14.45 -27.61 25.93
CA ILE A 226 -14.97 -28.86 26.49
C ILE A 226 -16.10 -29.34 25.58
N SER A 227 -16.09 -30.61 25.20
CA SER A 227 -16.85 -31.18 24.07
C SER A 227 -18.37 -31.08 24.23
N LEU A 228 -18.95 -29.93 23.88
CA LEU A 228 -20.40 -29.64 23.90
C LEU A 228 -21.11 -29.99 22.58
N ARG A 229 -20.65 -31.05 21.91
CA ARG A 229 -21.38 -31.75 20.83
C ARG A 229 -21.31 -33.27 20.99
N GLY A 230 -21.79 -33.76 22.13
CA GLY A 230 -22.29 -35.12 22.22
C GLY A 230 -23.62 -35.23 21.48
N ALA A 231 -23.62 -35.93 20.33
CA ALA A 231 -24.79 -36.27 19.51
C ALA A 231 -25.68 -35.10 19.03
N ASP A 232 -25.45 -34.64 17.79
CA ASP A 232 -26.56 -34.31 16.90
C ASP A 232 -26.22 -34.66 15.44
N ASN A 233 -27.14 -35.31 14.73
CA ASN A 233 -26.90 -35.82 13.39
C ASN A 233 -27.17 -34.72 12.35
N ARG A 234 -26.15 -34.31 11.60
CA ARG A 234 -26.32 -33.72 10.26
C ARG A 234 -25.71 -34.65 9.24
N GLU A 235 -26.57 -35.41 8.58
CA GLU A 235 -26.18 -36.37 7.54
C GLU A 235 -25.48 -35.65 6.39
N SER A 236 -24.37 -36.22 5.91
CA SER A 236 -23.71 -35.77 4.70
C SER A 236 -24.57 -36.12 3.48
N THR A 237 -25.20 -35.12 2.88
CA THR A 237 -26.15 -35.28 1.76
C THR A 237 -25.47 -35.56 0.41
N ASN A 238 -24.62 -36.59 0.35
CA ASN A 238 -24.10 -37.14 -0.90
C ASN A 238 -25.20 -37.96 -1.60
N GLY A 239 -25.94 -37.31 -2.51
CA GLY A 239 -27.11 -37.88 -3.17
C GLY A 239 -27.15 -37.68 -4.69
N LEU A 240 -26.83 -38.77 -5.40
CA LEU A 240 -27.37 -39.13 -6.74
C LEU A 240 -27.22 -38.14 -7.91
N TRP A 241 -26.16 -38.32 -8.70
CA TRP A 241 -26.26 -38.34 -10.18
C TRP A 241 -25.34 -39.42 -10.77
N GLN A 242 -25.91 -40.47 -11.38
CA GLN A 242 -25.17 -41.50 -12.13
C GLN A 242 -25.66 -41.53 -13.59
N ALA A 243 -24.74 -41.37 -14.56
CA ALA A 243 -25.04 -41.59 -15.98
C ALA A 243 -23.78 -41.94 -16.82
N SER A 244 -23.36 -43.21 -16.76
CA SER A 244 -22.67 -44.01 -17.78
C SER A 244 -22.09 -43.33 -19.06
N ARG A 245 -20.79 -43.56 -19.35
CA ARG A 245 -20.24 -43.73 -20.72
C ARG A 245 -18.87 -44.43 -20.74
N ALA A 246 -18.38 -44.79 -21.95
CA ALA A 246 -17.33 -45.81 -22.15
C ALA A 246 -16.03 -45.33 -22.86
N LYS A 247 -14.97 -46.15 -22.76
CA LYS A 247 -13.64 -46.09 -23.45
C LYS A 247 -13.73 -46.55 -24.93
N PRO A 248 -12.75 -46.40 -25.87
CA PRO A 248 -11.25 -46.41 -25.78
C PRO A 248 -10.57 -45.16 -26.47
N THR A 249 -9.31 -45.04 -26.96
CA THR A 249 -8.26 -45.99 -27.44
C THR A 249 -6.78 -45.50 -27.24
N HIS A 250 -5.90 -45.46 -28.26
CA HIS A 250 -4.42 -45.46 -28.13
C HIS A 250 -3.63 -44.93 -29.36
N ARG A 251 -2.29 -44.73 -29.17
CA ARG A 251 -1.16 -44.48 -30.12
C ARG A 251 -0.93 -43.02 -30.57
N GLY A 252 0.30 -42.53 -30.79
CA GLY A 252 1.67 -43.08 -30.59
C GLY A 252 2.77 -42.18 -31.22
N MET A 253 4.05 -42.24 -30.79
CA MET A 253 5.16 -41.33 -31.24
C MET A 253 6.54 -42.01 -31.38
N ILE A 254 7.48 -41.32 -32.07
CA ILE A 254 8.90 -41.67 -32.35
C ILE A 254 9.78 -40.39 -32.19
N ALA A 255 11.11 -40.51 -31.98
CA ALA A 255 12.03 -39.42 -31.58
C ALA A 255 13.35 -39.33 -32.41
N MET A 256 14.12 -38.23 -32.24
CA MET A 256 15.55 -38.06 -32.61
C MET A 256 16.21 -36.94 -31.74
N THR A 257 17.54 -37.02 -31.54
CA THR A 257 18.38 -36.07 -30.76
C THR A 257 19.76 -35.87 -31.42
N SER A 258 20.40 -34.70 -31.25
CA SER A 258 21.71 -34.37 -31.87
C SER A 258 22.55 -33.27 -31.19
N ASP A 259 21.95 -32.21 -30.67
CA ASP A 259 22.68 -30.98 -30.28
C ASP A 259 23.13 -30.97 -28.79
N LEU A 260 23.07 -32.12 -28.10
CA LEU A 260 23.30 -32.23 -26.66
C LEU A 260 24.73 -32.63 -26.30
N ASP A 261 25.46 -33.23 -27.26
CA ASP A 261 26.80 -33.80 -27.06
C ASP A 261 27.94 -32.79 -27.32
N ASP A 262 27.65 -31.48 -27.29
CA ASP A 262 28.61 -30.39 -27.51
C ASP A 262 29.48 -30.15 -26.26
N PRO A 263 30.83 -30.25 -26.36
CA PRO A 263 31.74 -30.02 -25.23
C PRO A 263 31.61 -28.65 -24.55
N GLU A 264 31.27 -27.59 -25.28
CA GLU A 264 31.09 -26.25 -24.70
C GLU A 264 29.81 -26.17 -23.85
N VAL A 265 28.77 -26.93 -24.22
CA VAL A 265 27.54 -27.06 -23.41
C VAL A 265 27.85 -27.79 -22.10
N ALA A 266 28.61 -28.88 -22.15
CA ALA A 266 29.06 -29.59 -20.95
C ALA A 266 29.90 -28.68 -20.03
N LYS A 267 30.83 -27.90 -20.59
CA LYS A 267 31.64 -26.92 -19.83
C LYS A 267 30.79 -25.81 -19.21
N ALA A 268 29.81 -25.27 -19.94
CA ALA A 268 28.90 -24.25 -19.43
C ALA A 268 28.04 -24.77 -18.26
N ILE A 269 27.52 -26.00 -18.38
CA ILE A 269 26.75 -26.66 -17.31
C ILE A 269 27.61 -26.81 -16.04
N ARG A 270 28.84 -27.34 -16.18
CA ARG A 270 29.78 -27.53 -15.07
C ARG A 270 30.16 -26.21 -14.39
N LYS A 271 30.50 -25.18 -15.17
CA LYS A 271 30.79 -23.83 -14.66
C LYS A 271 29.65 -23.28 -13.80
N PHE A 272 28.42 -23.28 -14.32
CA PHE A 272 27.29 -22.74 -13.58
C PHE A 272 26.89 -23.62 -12.38
N ALA A 273 27.12 -24.94 -12.42
CA ALA A 273 26.94 -25.81 -11.27
C ALA A 273 27.93 -25.51 -10.13
N LEU A 274 29.24 -25.41 -10.43
CA LEU A 274 30.26 -25.02 -9.46
C LEU A 274 30.00 -23.61 -8.88
N GLN A 275 29.67 -22.64 -9.74
CA GLN A 275 29.28 -21.29 -9.32
C GLN A 275 28.06 -21.31 -8.40
N ASN A 276 27.05 -22.14 -8.70
CA ASN A 276 25.82 -22.19 -7.91
C ASN A 276 25.97 -22.99 -6.61
N ALA A 277 26.87 -23.97 -6.55
CA ALA A 277 27.26 -24.61 -5.29
C ALA A 277 27.96 -23.62 -4.34
N LEU A 278 28.82 -22.73 -4.85
CA LEU A 278 29.48 -21.68 -4.05
C LEU A 278 28.54 -20.59 -3.56
N GLU A 279 27.60 -20.15 -4.40
CA GLU A 279 26.62 -19.11 -4.04
C GLU A 279 25.61 -19.54 -2.97
N TYR A 280 25.42 -20.85 -2.79
CA TYR A 280 24.41 -21.46 -1.93
C TYR A 280 25.03 -22.47 -0.92
N ASP A 281 26.30 -22.26 -0.54
CA ASP A 281 27.02 -23.01 0.51
C ASP A 281 26.92 -24.55 0.41
N GLY A 282 26.97 -25.09 -0.82
CA GLY A 282 26.90 -26.52 -1.12
C GLY A 282 25.47 -27.07 -1.31
N ALA A 283 24.48 -26.18 -1.40
CA ALA A 283 23.07 -26.48 -1.65
C ALA A 283 22.53 -25.74 -2.90
N GLY A 284 23.28 -25.76 -3.99
CA GLY A 284 22.85 -25.23 -5.29
C GLY A 284 21.64 -25.98 -5.86
N GLU A 285 20.81 -25.30 -6.67
CA GLU A 285 19.60 -25.88 -7.28
C GLU A 285 19.68 -25.86 -8.81
N MET A 286 19.32 -27.00 -9.44
CA MET A 286 19.22 -27.16 -10.90
C MET A 286 18.43 -26.03 -11.58
N LYS A 287 17.36 -25.51 -10.95
CA LYS A 287 16.56 -24.39 -11.48
C LYS A 287 17.36 -23.09 -11.66
N SER A 288 18.30 -22.78 -10.76
CA SER A 288 19.20 -21.63 -10.87
C SER A 288 20.14 -21.78 -12.07
N VAL A 289 20.75 -22.97 -12.20
CA VAL A 289 21.68 -23.29 -13.29
C VAL A 289 20.98 -23.34 -14.65
N LEU A 290 19.78 -23.94 -14.72
CA LEU A 290 18.95 -23.98 -15.93
C LEU A 290 18.60 -22.56 -16.42
N GLY A 291 18.28 -21.65 -15.50
CA GLY A 291 18.07 -20.22 -15.81
C GLY A 291 19.30 -19.54 -16.40
N ARG A 292 20.50 -19.84 -15.87
CA ARG A 292 21.79 -19.32 -16.40
C ARG A 292 22.12 -19.90 -17.76
N MET A 293 21.95 -21.22 -17.94
CA MET A 293 22.15 -21.92 -19.21
C MET A 293 21.27 -21.33 -20.33
N PHE A 294 19.99 -21.06 -20.06
CA PHE A 294 19.10 -20.42 -21.04
C PHE A 294 19.34 -18.92 -21.25
N GLY A 295 20.07 -18.27 -20.35
CA GLY A 295 20.55 -16.89 -20.54
C GLY A 295 21.81 -16.84 -21.41
N ALA A 296 22.77 -17.73 -21.17
CA ALA A 296 24.02 -17.81 -21.93
C ALA A 296 23.84 -18.45 -23.32
N HIS A 297 23.01 -19.49 -23.44
CA HIS A 297 22.79 -20.24 -24.68
C HIS A 297 21.27 -20.36 -24.99
N PRO A 298 20.60 -19.28 -25.44
CA PRO A 298 19.15 -19.29 -25.69
C PRO A 298 18.66 -20.40 -26.64
N ASN A 299 19.50 -20.82 -27.58
CA ASN A 299 19.22 -21.89 -28.55
C ASN A 299 18.96 -23.26 -27.88
N LEU A 300 19.44 -23.47 -26.67
CA LEU A 300 19.28 -24.72 -25.91
C LEU A 300 17.86 -24.91 -25.33
N LYS A 301 17.01 -23.87 -25.32
CA LYS A 301 15.62 -23.97 -24.84
C LYS A 301 14.80 -25.06 -25.56
N LYS A 302 15.16 -25.41 -26.80
CA LYS A 302 14.51 -26.48 -27.57
C LYS A 302 14.81 -27.91 -27.05
N TYR A 303 15.82 -28.08 -26.20
CA TYR A 303 16.20 -29.35 -25.54
C TYR A 303 16.04 -29.29 -24.01
N ALA A 304 15.15 -28.43 -23.51
CA ALA A 304 14.97 -28.21 -22.08
C ALA A 304 14.71 -29.50 -21.27
N ARG A 305 13.98 -30.47 -21.84
CA ARG A 305 13.68 -31.76 -21.18
C ARG A 305 14.91 -32.62 -20.99
N ASP A 306 15.82 -32.64 -21.96
CA ASP A 306 17.01 -33.48 -21.96
C ASP A 306 18.13 -32.84 -21.12
N LEU A 307 18.25 -31.51 -21.17
CA LEU A 307 19.22 -30.74 -20.39
C LEU A 307 18.98 -30.80 -18.87
N VAL A 308 17.74 -30.95 -18.41
CA VAL A 308 17.42 -31.04 -16.98
C VAL A 308 18.18 -32.19 -16.31
N GLY A 309 18.31 -33.35 -16.96
CA GLY A 309 19.06 -34.48 -16.41
C GLY A 309 20.58 -34.21 -16.32
N LEU A 310 21.16 -33.61 -17.37
CA LEU A 310 22.59 -33.26 -17.40
C LEU A 310 22.93 -32.19 -16.35
N ILE A 311 22.07 -31.18 -16.20
CA ILE A 311 22.27 -30.09 -15.24
C ILE A 311 22.06 -30.58 -13.80
N GLN A 312 21.06 -31.42 -13.54
CA GLN A 312 20.83 -32.00 -12.22
C GLN A 312 22.07 -32.80 -11.76
N ASN A 313 22.58 -33.70 -12.59
CA ASN A 313 23.79 -34.48 -12.29
C ASN A 313 25.00 -33.58 -11.97
N ALA A 314 25.22 -32.51 -12.73
CA ALA A 314 26.34 -31.60 -12.50
C ALA A 314 26.18 -30.76 -11.22
N VAL A 315 24.95 -30.34 -10.88
CA VAL A 315 24.65 -29.66 -9.60
C VAL A 315 24.84 -30.62 -8.43
N ASP A 316 24.41 -31.87 -8.54
CA ASP A 316 24.61 -32.87 -7.49
C ASP A 316 26.10 -33.21 -7.32
N GLU A 317 26.90 -33.24 -8.39
CA GLU A 317 28.37 -33.38 -8.33
C GLU A 317 29.01 -32.15 -7.63
N ALA A 318 28.65 -30.94 -8.02
CA ALA A 318 29.20 -29.71 -7.44
C ALA A 318 28.83 -29.53 -5.96
N ASN A 319 27.57 -29.82 -5.60
CA ASN A 319 27.11 -29.85 -4.21
C ASN A 319 27.85 -30.95 -3.42
N LYS A 320 28.05 -32.14 -4.00
CA LYS A 320 28.80 -33.21 -3.34
C LYS A 320 30.26 -32.80 -3.10
N LEU A 321 30.93 -32.18 -4.07
CA LEU A 321 32.29 -31.66 -3.90
C LEU A 321 32.37 -30.60 -2.78
N ALA A 322 31.39 -29.70 -2.70
CA ALA A 322 31.30 -28.71 -1.61
C ALA A 322 31.16 -29.36 -0.23
N ASN A 323 30.34 -30.41 -0.12
CA ASN A 323 30.06 -31.10 1.15
C ASN A 323 31.19 -32.07 1.57
N GLU A 324 31.87 -32.72 0.63
CA GLU A 324 32.97 -33.68 0.94
C GLU A 324 34.34 -33.01 1.09
N GLN A 325 34.62 -31.93 0.35
CA GLN A 325 35.95 -31.30 0.27
C GLN A 325 35.97 -29.81 0.67
N GLY A 326 34.80 -29.23 0.97
CA GLY A 326 34.65 -27.85 1.43
C GLY A 326 34.55 -26.82 0.30
N LEU A 327 33.89 -25.70 0.60
CA LEU A 327 33.61 -24.64 -0.37
C LEU A 327 34.87 -24.02 -1.00
N GLU A 328 35.96 -23.88 -0.24
CA GLU A 328 37.21 -23.33 -0.77
C GLU A 328 37.84 -24.24 -1.86
N HIS A 329 37.63 -25.57 -1.80
CA HIS A 329 38.06 -26.46 -2.88
C HIS A 329 37.23 -26.26 -4.16
N VAL A 330 35.90 -26.09 -4.02
CA VAL A 330 35.02 -25.73 -5.15
C VAL A 330 35.37 -24.35 -5.71
N ARG A 331 35.83 -23.42 -4.86
CA ARG A 331 36.29 -22.09 -5.28
C ARG A 331 37.55 -22.19 -6.12
N ILE A 332 38.55 -22.95 -5.68
CA ILE A 332 39.78 -23.21 -6.43
C ILE A 332 39.45 -23.86 -7.79
N LEU A 333 38.58 -24.88 -7.82
CA LEU A 333 38.13 -25.51 -9.07
C LEU A 333 37.46 -24.52 -10.02
N LEU A 334 36.61 -23.60 -9.53
CA LEU A 334 35.99 -22.58 -10.37
C LEU A 334 36.99 -21.51 -10.82
N GLU A 335 37.96 -21.15 -9.97
CA GLU A 335 39.04 -20.19 -10.28
C GLU A 335 40.01 -20.76 -11.34
N GLU A 336 40.20 -22.08 -11.38
CA GLU A 336 40.95 -22.80 -12.43
C GLU A 336 40.13 -23.06 -13.71
N GLU A 337 38.87 -23.49 -13.61
CA GLU A 337 38.05 -23.85 -14.78
C GLU A 337 37.42 -22.64 -15.51
N ALA A 338 37.04 -21.59 -14.77
CA ALA A 338 36.34 -20.40 -15.28
C ALA A 338 36.32 -19.19 -14.30
N PRO A 339 37.45 -18.47 -14.13
CA PRO A 339 37.59 -17.40 -13.13
C PRO A 339 36.61 -16.23 -13.29
N GLU A 340 36.06 -16.00 -14.50
CA GLU A 340 35.08 -14.93 -14.72
C GLU A 340 33.73 -15.17 -14.02
N ALA A 341 33.48 -16.38 -13.52
CA ALA A 341 32.28 -16.72 -12.77
C ALA A 341 32.26 -16.17 -11.32
N LEU A 342 33.38 -15.64 -10.81
CA LEU A 342 33.46 -15.09 -9.44
C LEU A 342 33.00 -13.62 -9.33
N GLU A 343 32.82 -12.91 -10.45
CA GLU A 343 32.37 -11.50 -10.44
C GLU A 343 30.84 -11.33 -10.29
N LYS A 344 30.39 -10.92 -9.10
CA LYS A 344 28.97 -10.79 -8.75
C LYS A 344 28.36 -9.47 -9.25
N ARG A 345 27.80 -9.47 -10.48
CA ARG A 345 27.08 -8.30 -11.03
C ARG A 345 25.76 -8.02 -10.30
N VAL A 346 25.69 -6.88 -9.61
CA VAL A 346 24.45 -6.34 -9.02
C VAL A 346 23.51 -5.86 -10.13
N LYS A 347 22.21 -6.17 -10.03
CA LYS A 347 21.18 -5.54 -10.87
C LYS A 347 20.79 -4.21 -10.26
N GLU A 348 21.15 -3.12 -10.93
CA GLU A 348 20.70 -1.77 -10.57
C GLU A 348 19.17 -1.69 -10.59
N ARG A 349 18.57 -1.15 -9.53
CA ARG A 349 17.19 -0.65 -9.60
C ARG A 349 17.23 0.63 -10.44
N ARG A 350 16.36 0.74 -11.45
CA ARG A 350 16.25 1.95 -12.25
C ARG A 350 15.58 3.05 -11.42
N GLU A 351 16.35 4.02 -10.97
CA GLU A 351 15.87 5.15 -10.18
C GLU A 351 15.11 6.17 -11.05
N GLY A 352 14.19 6.90 -10.42
CA GLY A 352 13.44 8.00 -11.05
C GLY A 352 12.31 7.58 -11.99
N LEU A 353 11.76 8.57 -12.69
CA LEU A 353 10.65 8.36 -13.63
C LEU A 353 11.15 7.82 -14.97
N ARG A 354 10.28 7.07 -15.66
CA ARG A 354 10.46 6.82 -17.10
C ARG A 354 10.18 8.14 -17.85
N PRO A 355 11.01 8.55 -18.83
CA PRO A 355 10.72 9.71 -19.68
C PRO A 355 9.36 9.61 -20.37
N LEU A 356 8.86 10.76 -20.83
CA LEU A 356 7.68 10.84 -21.68
C LEU A 356 7.96 10.18 -23.05
N ASP A 357 6.98 9.42 -23.56
CA ASP A 357 7.11 8.72 -24.84
C ASP A 357 7.28 9.70 -26.01
N GLY A 358 8.21 9.41 -26.91
CA GLY A 358 8.41 10.18 -28.15
C GLY A 358 9.27 11.45 -28.04
N GLU A 359 9.98 11.65 -26.93
CA GLU A 359 10.90 12.79 -26.70
C GLU A 359 10.27 14.18 -27.00
N PRO A 360 9.14 14.52 -26.36
CA PRO A 360 8.41 15.75 -26.66
C PRO A 360 9.19 17.01 -26.28
N THR A 361 9.18 18.01 -27.16
CA THR A 361 9.75 19.35 -26.93
C THR A 361 8.65 20.32 -26.47
N GLY A 362 9.01 21.30 -25.62
CA GLY A 362 8.07 22.32 -25.15
C GLY A 362 6.97 21.76 -24.23
N VAL A 363 7.34 20.87 -23.30
CA VAL A 363 6.39 20.16 -22.45
C VAL A 363 5.74 21.12 -21.43
N VAL A 364 4.49 21.50 -21.68
CA VAL A 364 3.63 22.18 -20.69
C VAL A 364 2.85 21.13 -19.90
N LEU A 365 3.01 21.15 -18.58
CA LEU A 365 2.30 20.35 -17.58
C LEU A 365 1.48 21.27 -16.65
N ARG A 366 0.58 20.70 -15.84
CA ARG A 366 -0.11 21.47 -14.79
C ARG A 366 -0.56 20.65 -13.58
N PHE A 367 -0.36 21.25 -12.41
CA PHE A 367 -0.96 20.82 -11.15
C PHE A 367 -2.18 21.71 -10.85
N ALA A 368 -3.35 21.10 -10.72
CA ALA A 368 -4.64 21.80 -10.69
C ALA A 368 -5.44 21.52 -9.39
N PRO A 369 -5.03 22.08 -8.24
CA PRO A 369 -5.74 21.94 -6.97
C PRO A 369 -7.03 22.76 -6.91
N ASN A 370 -7.95 22.36 -6.03
CA ASN A 370 -9.03 23.22 -5.57
C ASN A 370 -8.52 23.94 -4.30
N PRO A 371 -8.52 25.29 -4.22
CA PRO A 371 -7.99 26.04 -3.07
C PRO A 371 -8.92 26.00 -1.83
N ASN A 372 -9.39 24.82 -1.44
CA ASN A 372 -10.29 24.62 -0.30
C ASN A 372 -9.57 24.25 1.02
N GLY A 373 -8.29 24.62 1.13
CA GLY A 373 -7.36 24.29 2.20
C GLY A 373 -5.93 24.11 1.63
N PRO A 374 -4.91 23.90 2.47
CA PRO A 374 -3.56 23.57 2.04
C PRO A 374 -3.48 22.20 1.35
N MET A 375 -2.32 21.92 0.74
CA MET A 375 -2.06 20.63 0.12
C MET A 375 -2.03 19.51 1.15
N SER A 376 -2.66 18.39 0.81
CA SER A 376 -2.45 17.13 1.52
C SER A 376 -1.27 16.34 0.92
N LEU A 377 -0.76 15.36 1.64
CA LEU A 377 0.29 14.45 1.17
C LEU A 377 -0.03 13.90 -0.23
N GLY A 378 -1.28 13.51 -0.49
CA GLY A 378 -1.73 13.06 -1.82
C GLY A 378 -1.62 14.11 -2.95
N HIS A 379 -1.70 15.41 -2.63
CA HIS A 379 -1.49 16.49 -3.59
C HIS A 379 -0.01 16.64 -3.96
N SER A 380 0.91 16.42 -3.01
CA SER A 380 2.36 16.52 -3.28
C SER A 380 2.83 15.53 -4.35
N ARG A 381 2.21 14.36 -4.51
CA ARG A 381 2.48 13.47 -5.65
C ARG A 381 2.27 14.18 -6.99
N GLY A 382 1.19 14.96 -7.10
CA GLY A 382 0.91 15.75 -8.30
C GLY A 382 1.99 16.80 -8.57
N VAL A 383 2.37 17.55 -7.53
CA VAL A 383 3.43 18.57 -7.61
C VAL A 383 4.77 17.94 -8.02
N VAL A 384 5.24 16.92 -7.31
CA VAL A 384 6.54 16.29 -7.54
C VAL A 384 6.61 15.64 -8.93
N ILE A 385 5.60 14.87 -9.33
CA ILE A 385 5.63 14.15 -10.61
C ILE A 385 5.56 15.12 -11.80
N ASN A 386 4.72 16.16 -11.75
CA ASN A 386 4.70 17.15 -12.85
C ASN A 386 6.00 17.97 -12.88
N SER A 387 6.57 18.34 -11.73
CA SER A 387 7.82 19.12 -11.67
C SER A 387 9.04 18.32 -12.12
N GLU A 388 9.09 17.01 -11.84
CA GLU A 388 10.14 16.14 -12.35
C GLU A 388 10.04 15.94 -13.86
N PHE A 389 8.83 15.74 -14.42
CA PHE A 389 8.68 15.70 -15.88
C PHE A 389 9.10 17.01 -16.56
N ALA A 390 8.74 18.17 -15.98
CA ALA A 390 9.20 19.45 -16.48
C ALA A 390 10.74 19.57 -16.41
N ARG A 391 11.37 19.11 -15.31
CA ARG A 391 12.84 19.07 -15.16
C ARG A 391 13.51 18.12 -16.17
N MET A 392 12.89 16.99 -16.49
CA MET A 392 13.41 15.98 -17.43
C MET A 392 13.29 16.38 -18.90
N HIS A 393 12.36 17.27 -19.26
CA HIS A 393 12.02 17.62 -20.64
C HIS A 393 12.05 19.15 -20.92
N GLU A 394 12.79 19.91 -20.09
CA GLU A 394 12.94 21.38 -20.19
C GLU A 394 11.60 22.13 -20.33
N GLY A 395 10.61 21.69 -19.55
CA GLY A 395 9.21 22.11 -19.63
C GLY A 395 8.75 23.09 -18.54
N GLU A 396 7.47 23.45 -18.61
CA GLU A 396 6.77 24.33 -17.67
C GLU A 396 5.77 23.55 -16.79
N VAL A 397 5.61 23.95 -15.53
CA VAL A 397 4.48 23.55 -14.68
C VAL A 397 3.59 24.74 -14.34
N ILE A 398 2.35 24.68 -14.79
CA ILE A 398 1.31 25.64 -14.40
C ILE A 398 0.70 25.20 -13.04
N LEU A 399 0.66 26.10 -12.07
CA LEU A 399 -0.20 25.98 -10.89
C LEU A 399 -1.56 26.60 -11.19
N ARG A 400 -2.61 25.78 -11.28
CA ARG A 400 -3.96 26.24 -11.61
C ARG A 400 -4.96 26.03 -10.48
N PHE A 401 -5.52 27.11 -9.96
CA PHE A 401 -6.58 27.06 -8.97
C PHE A 401 -7.93 26.81 -9.64
N ASP A 402 -8.40 25.56 -9.58
CA ASP A 402 -9.73 25.12 -10.03
C ASP A 402 -10.73 25.42 -8.90
N ASP A 403 -11.12 26.68 -8.78
CA ASP A 403 -11.89 27.27 -7.67
C ASP A 403 -13.41 27.38 -7.92
N THR A 404 -13.90 26.78 -9.01
CA THR A 404 -15.27 26.98 -9.54
C THR A 404 -16.40 26.24 -8.79
N ASP A 405 -16.28 25.98 -7.48
CA ASP A 405 -17.36 25.40 -6.64
C ASP A 405 -17.54 26.15 -5.30
N THR A 406 -18.45 27.13 -5.30
CA THR A 406 -18.76 27.96 -4.14
C THR A 406 -19.56 27.25 -3.04
N LYS A 407 -19.93 25.97 -3.20
CA LYS A 407 -20.76 25.25 -2.21
C LYS A 407 -20.19 23.93 -1.67
N ARG A 408 -19.55 23.08 -2.50
CA ARG A 408 -19.03 21.77 -2.02
C ARG A 408 -17.56 21.82 -1.64
N LYS A 409 -16.79 22.71 -2.25
CA LYS A 409 -15.37 22.95 -1.97
C LYS A 409 -15.09 24.45 -1.94
N PRO A 410 -15.80 25.22 -1.09
CA PRO A 410 -15.67 26.67 -1.05
C PRO A 410 -14.20 27.06 -0.81
N PRO A 411 -13.60 27.87 -1.71
CA PRO A 411 -12.22 28.32 -1.56
C PRO A 411 -11.95 29.03 -0.23
N SER A 412 -10.72 28.94 0.29
CA SER A 412 -10.18 29.93 1.24
C SER A 412 -9.23 30.86 0.51
N ILE A 413 -9.25 32.15 0.87
CA ILE A 413 -8.31 33.14 0.34
C ILE A 413 -6.86 32.86 0.76
N GLU A 414 -6.66 32.23 1.92
CA GLU A 414 -5.34 31.85 2.45
C GLU A 414 -4.73 30.69 1.63
N ALA A 415 -5.57 29.78 1.14
CA ALA A 415 -5.11 28.58 0.45
C ALA A 415 -4.35 28.87 -0.86
N TYR A 416 -4.62 30.00 -1.52
CA TYR A 416 -3.90 30.39 -2.75
C TYR A 416 -2.40 30.64 -2.46
N ASP A 417 -2.11 31.44 -1.44
CA ASP A 417 -0.75 31.75 -1.00
C ASP A 417 -0.08 30.53 -0.36
N THR A 418 -0.82 29.78 0.48
CA THR A 418 -0.29 28.58 1.14
C THR A 418 0.08 27.49 0.12
N ILE A 419 -0.78 27.17 -0.85
CA ILE A 419 -0.47 26.15 -1.86
C ILE A 419 0.70 26.58 -2.74
N ALA A 420 0.84 27.87 -3.08
CA ALA A 420 1.99 28.37 -3.83
C ALA A 420 3.30 28.20 -3.04
N LYS A 421 3.31 28.54 -1.75
CA LYS A 421 4.47 28.34 -0.85
C LYS A 421 4.78 26.87 -0.60
N GLU A 422 3.76 26.01 -0.49
CA GLU A 422 3.94 24.55 -0.36
C GLU A 422 4.46 23.93 -1.67
N PHE A 423 4.08 24.46 -2.84
CA PHE A 423 4.64 24.04 -4.14
C PHE A 423 6.13 24.40 -4.23
N GLU A 424 6.48 25.65 -3.90
CA GLU A 424 7.85 26.13 -3.91
C GLU A 424 8.73 25.36 -2.92
N TRP A 425 8.24 25.14 -1.69
CA TRP A 425 8.93 24.34 -0.68
C TRP A 425 9.13 22.88 -1.12
N LEU A 426 8.13 22.23 -1.73
CA LEU A 426 8.26 20.85 -2.22
C LEU A 426 9.30 20.71 -3.34
N THR A 427 9.41 21.70 -4.23
CA THR A 427 10.14 21.58 -5.51
C THR A 427 11.46 22.34 -5.56
N GLY A 428 11.67 23.31 -4.67
CA GLY A 428 12.79 24.26 -4.72
C GLY A 428 12.63 25.40 -5.74
N ARG A 429 11.45 25.55 -6.38
CA ARG A 429 11.17 26.64 -7.34
C ARG A 429 9.69 27.07 -7.30
N ALA A 430 9.44 28.34 -7.54
CA ALA A 430 8.09 28.80 -7.86
C ALA A 430 7.52 28.08 -9.10
N PRO A 431 6.19 27.88 -9.21
CA PRO A 431 5.56 27.41 -10.44
C PRO A 431 5.72 28.44 -11.56
N ASP A 432 5.89 27.99 -12.79
CA ASP A 432 6.24 28.86 -13.92
C ASP A 432 5.13 29.85 -14.29
N ARG A 433 3.88 29.40 -14.14
CA ARG A 433 2.66 30.17 -14.37
C ARG A 433 1.65 29.88 -13.27
N ILE A 434 0.98 30.91 -12.75
CA ILE A 434 -0.14 30.79 -11.82
C ILE A 434 -1.41 31.25 -12.53
N VAL A 435 -2.48 30.45 -12.44
CA VAL A 435 -3.76 30.71 -13.11
C VAL A 435 -4.92 30.47 -12.14
N THR A 436 -5.82 31.45 -11.98
CA THR A 436 -7.09 31.28 -11.23
C THR A 436 -8.24 31.05 -12.21
N ALA A 437 -9.12 30.07 -11.95
CA ALA A 437 -10.28 29.85 -12.82
C ALA A 437 -11.36 30.93 -12.63
N SER A 438 -11.65 31.41 -11.41
CA SER A 438 -12.67 32.44 -11.18
C SER A 438 -12.39 33.78 -11.89
N GLU A 439 -11.10 34.14 -12.00
CA GLU A 439 -10.64 35.34 -12.72
C GLU A 439 -10.84 35.22 -14.23
N ARG A 440 -11.03 34.00 -14.75
CA ARG A 440 -11.17 33.67 -16.18
C ARG A 440 -12.59 33.27 -16.58
N MET A 441 -13.56 33.39 -15.66
CA MET A 441 -14.98 33.13 -15.90
C MET A 441 -15.55 33.71 -17.21
N PRO A 442 -15.21 34.94 -17.67
CA PRO A 442 -15.69 35.46 -18.94
C PRO A 442 -15.35 34.58 -20.16
N LEU A 443 -14.20 33.88 -20.14
CA LEU A 443 -13.80 32.97 -21.21
C LEU A 443 -14.66 31.70 -21.21
N TYR A 444 -14.96 31.13 -20.03
CA TYR A 444 -15.83 29.96 -19.94
C TYR A 444 -17.28 30.29 -20.32
N LEU A 445 -17.74 31.50 -20.00
CA LEU A 445 -19.07 32.02 -20.39
C LEU A 445 -19.16 32.35 -21.89
N ALA A 446 -18.05 32.73 -22.53
CA ALA A 446 -17.96 32.89 -23.99
C ALA A 446 -17.96 31.53 -24.71
N HIS A 447 -17.12 30.58 -24.28
CA HIS A 447 -17.04 29.28 -24.94
C HIS A 447 -18.33 28.44 -24.80
N VAL A 448 -19.10 28.60 -23.72
CA VAL A 448 -20.38 27.87 -23.60
C VAL A 448 -21.47 28.43 -24.51
N ILE A 449 -21.51 29.73 -24.79
CA ILE A 449 -22.45 30.27 -25.78
C ILE A 449 -22.05 29.83 -27.20
N GLU A 450 -20.75 29.83 -27.54
CA GLU A 450 -20.26 29.20 -28.80
C GLU A 450 -20.71 27.74 -28.94
N ASP A 451 -20.67 26.96 -27.84
CA ASP A 451 -21.07 25.55 -27.86
C ASP A 451 -22.59 25.39 -27.96
N ILE A 452 -23.39 26.29 -27.40
CA ILE A 452 -24.84 26.31 -27.57
C ILE A 452 -25.21 26.67 -29.02
N GLU A 453 -24.61 27.74 -29.57
CA GLU A 453 -24.83 28.22 -30.94
C GLU A 453 -24.41 27.19 -32.00
N ALA A 454 -23.30 26.48 -31.77
CA ALA A 454 -22.83 25.38 -32.62
C ALA A 454 -23.57 24.04 -32.36
N GLU A 455 -24.68 24.05 -31.61
CA GLU A 455 -25.45 22.89 -31.14
C GLU A 455 -24.67 21.84 -30.31
N ARG A 456 -23.37 22.05 -30.04
CA ARG A 456 -22.52 21.17 -29.21
C ARG A 456 -22.93 21.13 -27.74
N ALA A 457 -23.75 22.07 -27.27
CA ALA A 457 -24.32 22.11 -25.93
C ALA A 457 -25.81 22.48 -25.95
N TYR A 458 -26.50 22.27 -24.83
CA TYR A 458 -27.89 22.66 -24.65
C TYR A 458 -28.24 22.92 -23.18
N VAL A 459 -29.23 23.78 -22.94
CA VAL A 459 -29.75 24.06 -21.58
C VAL A 459 -30.86 23.06 -21.24
N CYS A 460 -30.67 22.33 -20.14
CA CYS A 460 -31.55 21.28 -19.66
C CYS A 460 -32.19 21.66 -18.32
N THR A 461 -33.51 21.58 -18.25
CA THR A 461 -34.36 21.92 -17.09
C THR A 461 -35.11 20.70 -16.55
N CYS A 462 -34.65 19.49 -16.86
CA CYS A 462 -35.22 18.25 -16.33
C CYS A 462 -34.64 17.97 -14.94
N ALA A 463 -35.45 17.46 -14.02
CA ALA A 463 -34.96 17.07 -12.69
C ALA A 463 -33.87 15.99 -12.81
N ALA A 464 -32.94 15.99 -11.84
CA ALA A 464 -31.76 15.13 -11.91
C ALA A 464 -32.07 13.62 -11.89
N GLY A 465 -33.21 13.23 -11.31
CA GLY A 465 -33.74 11.86 -11.36
C GLY A 465 -34.22 11.50 -12.77
N ASP A 466 -35.23 12.20 -13.28
CA ASP A 466 -35.84 12.00 -14.60
C ASP A 466 -34.78 11.98 -15.71
N PHE A 467 -33.82 12.93 -15.66
CA PHE A 467 -32.73 12.97 -16.63
C PHE A 467 -31.84 11.74 -16.55
N LYS A 468 -31.52 11.25 -15.34
CA LYS A 468 -30.73 10.03 -15.16
C LYS A 468 -31.46 8.82 -15.76
N GLU A 469 -32.75 8.67 -15.51
CA GLU A 469 -33.55 7.57 -16.06
C GLU A 469 -33.54 7.57 -17.59
N LEU A 470 -33.79 8.75 -18.20
CA LEU A 470 -33.74 8.93 -19.66
C LEU A 470 -32.34 8.61 -20.22
N ARG A 471 -31.29 9.16 -19.62
CA ARG A 471 -29.88 8.95 -19.99
C ARG A 471 -29.47 7.47 -19.91
N ASP A 472 -29.86 6.79 -18.82
CA ASP A 472 -29.50 5.40 -18.58
C ASP A 472 -30.25 4.49 -19.57
N ALA A 473 -31.51 4.81 -19.88
CA ALA A 473 -32.33 4.21 -20.93
C ALA A 473 -31.99 4.65 -22.37
N LYS A 474 -30.92 5.44 -22.58
CA LYS A 474 -30.46 5.97 -23.88
C LYS A 474 -31.49 6.84 -24.65
N LYS A 475 -32.41 7.50 -23.94
CA LYS A 475 -33.46 8.37 -24.51
C LYS A 475 -33.08 9.85 -24.38
N THR A 476 -33.43 10.64 -25.39
CA THR A 476 -33.29 12.10 -25.37
C THR A 476 -34.28 12.72 -24.39
N CYS A 477 -33.83 13.64 -23.53
CA CYS A 477 -34.76 14.45 -22.74
C CYS A 477 -35.47 15.50 -23.62
N PRO A 478 -36.70 15.96 -23.27
CA PRO A 478 -37.44 16.95 -24.06
C PRO A 478 -36.68 18.25 -24.33
N CYS A 479 -35.75 18.63 -23.43
CA CYS A 479 -34.90 19.81 -23.63
C CYS A 479 -33.90 19.66 -24.79
N ARG A 480 -33.54 18.45 -25.22
CA ARG A 480 -32.45 18.26 -26.21
C ARG A 480 -32.88 18.58 -27.66
N SER A 481 -34.18 18.62 -27.92
CA SER A 481 -34.78 18.81 -29.25
C SER A 481 -35.38 20.21 -29.45
N LEU A 482 -35.01 21.17 -28.60
CA LEU A 482 -35.45 22.57 -28.71
C LEU A 482 -34.60 23.32 -29.74
N ALA A 483 -35.11 24.44 -30.24
CA ALA A 483 -34.36 25.28 -31.17
C ALA A 483 -33.18 25.98 -30.49
N THR A 484 -32.11 26.23 -31.23
CA THR A 484 -30.91 26.92 -30.74
C THR A 484 -31.23 28.28 -30.13
N THR A 485 -32.17 29.04 -30.70
CA THR A 485 -32.65 30.31 -30.13
C THR A 485 -33.26 30.15 -28.74
N GLU A 486 -34.08 29.12 -28.51
CA GLU A 486 -34.62 28.83 -27.18
C GLU A 486 -33.50 28.41 -26.21
N HIS A 487 -32.44 27.76 -26.68
CA HIS A 487 -31.27 27.48 -25.84
C HIS A 487 -30.49 28.74 -25.47
N VAL A 488 -30.42 29.76 -26.34
CA VAL A 488 -29.85 31.07 -26.01
C VAL A 488 -30.73 31.81 -25.00
N GLU A 489 -32.04 31.90 -25.21
CA GLU A 489 -32.99 32.50 -24.25
C GLU A 489 -32.91 31.82 -22.86
N ARG A 490 -32.82 30.49 -22.83
CA ARG A 490 -32.64 29.71 -21.60
C ARG A 490 -31.26 29.96 -20.97
N TRP A 491 -30.21 30.18 -21.76
CA TRP A 491 -28.87 30.52 -21.26
C TRP A 491 -28.84 31.92 -20.63
N GLU A 492 -29.45 32.92 -21.26
CA GLU A 492 -29.64 34.25 -20.69
C GLU A 492 -30.40 34.15 -19.36
N ARG A 493 -31.47 33.34 -19.30
CA ARG A 493 -32.23 33.08 -18.07
C ARG A 493 -31.46 32.34 -16.97
N MET A 494 -30.42 31.55 -17.29
CA MET A 494 -29.51 31.03 -16.25
C MET A 494 -28.68 32.16 -15.63
N ASN A 495 -28.29 33.16 -16.43
CA ASN A 495 -27.40 34.25 -16.01
C ASN A 495 -28.13 35.46 -15.40
N ASP A 496 -29.43 35.63 -15.64
CA ASP A 496 -30.23 36.72 -15.05
C ASP A 496 -30.33 36.65 -13.50
N PRO A 497 -29.86 37.66 -12.76
CA PRO A 497 -29.98 37.72 -11.31
C PRO A 497 -31.34 38.25 -10.79
N LYS A 498 -32.25 38.72 -11.65
CA LYS A 498 -33.50 39.42 -11.26
C LYS A 498 -34.80 38.66 -11.58
N GLY A 499 -34.71 37.41 -12.01
CA GLY A 499 -35.83 36.56 -12.43
C GLY A 499 -35.41 35.19 -12.98
N GLY A 500 -34.11 34.98 -13.17
CA GLY A 500 -33.51 33.73 -13.58
C GLY A 500 -33.65 32.57 -12.58
N TRP A 501 -33.27 31.40 -13.06
CA TRP A 501 -33.34 30.13 -12.34
C TRP A 501 -32.43 30.07 -11.10
N GLN A 502 -32.70 29.14 -10.20
CA GLN A 502 -31.97 28.93 -8.95
C GLN A 502 -31.11 27.66 -8.99
N ASP A 503 -30.37 27.39 -7.91
CA ASP A 503 -29.51 26.21 -7.77
C ASP A 503 -30.27 24.90 -8.03
N GLY A 504 -29.94 24.23 -9.15
CA GLY A 504 -30.50 22.92 -9.52
C GLY A 504 -31.64 22.96 -10.53
N ASP A 505 -32.27 24.12 -10.76
CA ASP A 505 -33.37 24.28 -11.74
C ASP A 505 -32.92 24.01 -13.19
N ALA A 506 -31.67 24.37 -13.53
CA ALA A 506 -31.11 24.27 -14.87
C ALA A 506 -29.62 23.95 -14.86
N VAL A 507 -29.19 23.19 -15.87
CA VAL A 507 -27.77 22.88 -16.17
C VAL A 507 -27.52 22.95 -17.67
N VAL A 508 -26.33 23.38 -18.07
CA VAL A 508 -25.86 23.21 -19.46
C VAL A 508 -25.29 21.80 -19.60
N ARG A 509 -25.57 21.12 -20.72
CA ARG A 509 -25.06 19.78 -21.04
C ARG A 509 -24.38 19.78 -22.40
N ILE A 510 -23.29 19.04 -22.55
CA ILE A 510 -22.69 18.78 -23.86
C ILE A 510 -23.56 17.78 -24.62
N ARG A 511 -23.82 18.02 -25.91
CA ARG A 511 -24.62 17.18 -26.80
C ARG A 511 -23.76 16.03 -27.33
N THR A 512 -23.75 14.92 -26.61
CA THR A 512 -22.98 13.71 -26.92
C THR A 512 -23.83 12.64 -27.58
N ASP A 513 -23.22 11.53 -28.01
CA ASP A 513 -23.98 10.34 -28.36
C ASP A 513 -24.54 9.62 -27.11
N LEU A 514 -25.85 9.41 -27.10
CA LEU A 514 -26.55 8.66 -26.04
C LEU A 514 -26.36 7.14 -26.16
N THR A 515 -25.85 6.61 -27.28
CA THR A 515 -25.56 5.18 -27.40
C THR A 515 -24.30 4.74 -26.65
N LEU A 516 -23.39 5.68 -26.32
CA LEU A 516 -22.11 5.43 -25.66
C LEU A 516 -22.19 4.40 -24.51
N PRO A 517 -21.28 3.42 -24.44
CA PRO A 517 -21.35 2.35 -23.43
C PRO A 517 -21.43 2.87 -22.00
N ASN A 518 -20.53 3.80 -21.63
CA ASN A 518 -20.49 4.39 -20.29
C ASN A 518 -21.56 5.51 -20.14
N PRO A 519 -22.55 5.39 -19.22
CA PRO A 519 -23.55 6.42 -18.98
C PRO A 519 -22.99 7.75 -18.45
N ALA A 520 -21.78 7.77 -17.86
CA ALA A 520 -21.14 8.99 -17.38
C ALA A 520 -20.72 9.95 -18.51
N LEU A 521 -20.62 9.44 -19.74
CA LEU A 521 -20.30 10.22 -20.94
C LEU A 521 -21.55 10.73 -21.69
N ARG A 522 -22.75 10.28 -21.31
CA ARG A 522 -24.00 10.63 -21.98
C ARG A 522 -24.57 11.93 -21.43
N ASP A 523 -24.56 12.94 -22.29
CA ASP A 523 -25.06 14.30 -22.11
C ASP A 523 -24.69 14.88 -20.74
N TRP A 524 -23.38 14.86 -20.49
CA TRP A 524 -22.77 15.23 -19.22
C TRP A 524 -22.90 16.74 -18.96
N PRO A 525 -23.11 17.15 -17.69
CA PRO A 525 -23.32 18.54 -17.35
C PRO A 525 -22.00 19.33 -17.41
N ALA A 526 -22.01 20.44 -18.14
CA ALA A 526 -20.88 21.32 -18.35
C ALA A 526 -20.87 22.49 -17.35
N LEU A 527 -22.03 23.14 -17.15
CA LEU A 527 -22.20 24.27 -16.23
C LEU A 527 -23.47 24.07 -15.37
N ARG A 528 -23.47 24.66 -14.17
CA ARG A 528 -24.57 24.62 -13.19
C ARG A 528 -24.82 26.00 -12.60
N ILE A 529 -26.02 26.25 -12.09
CA ILE A 529 -26.29 27.44 -11.27
C ILE A 529 -25.74 27.21 -9.85
N GLN A 530 -24.98 28.17 -9.34
CA GLN A 530 -24.58 28.29 -7.94
C GLN A 530 -24.63 29.76 -7.51
N THR A 531 -25.56 30.06 -6.61
CA THR A 531 -25.87 31.42 -6.11
C THR A 531 -25.10 31.83 -4.84
N ALA A 532 -24.11 31.06 -4.38
CA ALA A 532 -23.27 31.45 -3.25
C ALA A 532 -22.08 32.32 -3.74
N PRO A 533 -21.72 33.38 -2.99
CA PRO A 533 -20.63 34.29 -3.35
C PRO A 533 -19.28 33.56 -3.45
N HIS A 534 -18.44 33.98 -4.39
CA HIS A 534 -17.08 33.48 -4.52
C HIS A 534 -16.08 34.41 -3.80
N PRO A 535 -15.15 33.91 -2.96
CA PRO A 535 -14.24 34.75 -2.17
C PRO A 535 -13.42 35.77 -2.96
N LYS A 536 -13.09 35.50 -4.24
CA LYS A 536 -12.31 36.41 -5.10
C LYS A 536 -13.14 37.30 -6.03
N VAL A 537 -14.41 36.98 -6.31
CA VAL A 537 -15.23 37.69 -7.33
C VAL A 537 -16.66 38.01 -6.87
N GLY A 538 -16.99 37.78 -5.60
CA GLY A 538 -18.30 38.04 -5.02
C GLY A 538 -19.42 37.32 -5.77
N ASP A 539 -20.53 38.05 -5.97
CA ASP A 539 -21.72 37.58 -6.69
C ASP A 539 -21.69 37.88 -8.20
N ALA A 540 -20.52 38.19 -8.77
CA ALA A 540 -20.38 38.57 -10.19
C ALA A 540 -20.82 37.48 -11.18
N TYR A 541 -20.81 36.21 -10.76
CA TYR A 541 -21.23 35.07 -11.58
C TYR A 541 -22.15 34.13 -10.77
N ARG A 542 -23.29 33.75 -11.37
CA ARG A 542 -24.24 32.79 -10.80
C ARG A 542 -24.28 31.44 -11.53
N VAL A 543 -23.61 31.35 -12.68
CA VAL A 543 -23.49 30.13 -13.49
C VAL A 543 -22.02 29.72 -13.53
N TRP A 544 -21.71 28.52 -13.05
CA TRP A 544 -20.35 28.07 -12.78
C TRP A 544 -20.03 26.76 -13.53
N PRO A 545 -18.89 26.66 -14.22
CA PRO A 545 -18.50 25.45 -14.91
C PRO A 545 -18.11 24.34 -13.93
N LEU A 546 -18.38 23.12 -14.34
CA LEU A 546 -17.93 21.89 -13.71
C LEU A 546 -16.51 21.54 -14.19
N LEU A 547 -15.78 20.80 -13.34
CA LEU A 547 -14.40 20.38 -13.56
C LEU A 547 -14.12 19.92 -15.00
N ASP A 548 -14.96 19.04 -15.54
CA ASP A 548 -14.76 18.47 -16.87
C ASP A 548 -14.69 19.58 -17.96
N TYR A 549 -15.61 20.55 -17.93
CA TYR A 549 -15.69 21.62 -18.94
C TYR A 549 -14.62 22.69 -18.73
N GLN A 550 -14.48 23.23 -17.51
CA GLN A 550 -13.49 24.27 -17.24
C GLN A 550 -12.07 23.77 -17.50
N SER A 551 -11.73 22.58 -17.00
CA SER A 551 -10.39 22.00 -17.19
C SER A 551 -10.13 21.63 -18.65
N ALA A 552 -11.16 21.33 -19.45
CA ALA A 552 -11.01 21.12 -20.91
C ALA A 552 -10.64 22.41 -21.64
N ILE A 553 -11.44 23.46 -21.46
CA ILE A 553 -11.19 24.79 -22.05
C ILE A 553 -9.81 25.32 -21.61
N GLU A 554 -9.50 25.19 -20.32
CA GLU A 554 -8.31 25.80 -19.74
C GLU A 554 -7.02 25.02 -20.04
N ASP A 555 -7.06 23.67 -20.13
CA ASP A 555 -5.93 22.89 -20.64
C ASP A 555 -5.61 23.26 -22.11
N HIS A 556 -6.62 23.56 -22.94
CA HIS A 556 -6.42 24.01 -24.32
C HIS A 556 -5.82 25.42 -24.38
N LEU A 557 -6.46 26.40 -23.73
CA LEU A 557 -6.07 27.81 -23.79
C LEU A 557 -4.69 28.10 -23.18
N GLN A 558 -4.23 27.27 -22.25
CA GLN A 558 -2.88 27.39 -21.67
C GLN A 558 -1.80 26.64 -22.46
N GLY A 559 -2.17 25.82 -23.45
CA GLY A 559 -1.25 25.02 -24.26
C GLY A 559 -0.72 23.78 -23.54
N VAL A 560 -1.50 23.17 -22.62
CA VAL A 560 -1.10 21.96 -21.89
C VAL A 560 -0.83 20.82 -22.87
N THR A 561 0.37 20.23 -22.78
CA THR A 561 0.80 19.11 -23.62
C THR A 561 0.52 17.76 -22.96
N HIS A 562 0.72 17.69 -21.63
CA HIS A 562 0.64 16.45 -20.85
C HIS A 562 -0.18 16.63 -19.58
N ILE A 563 -1.03 15.64 -19.29
CA ILE A 563 -1.89 15.63 -18.11
C ILE A 563 -1.55 14.41 -17.24
N VAL A 564 -0.91 14.64 -16.09
CA VAL A 564 -0.69 13.58 -15.09
C VAL A 564 -1.74 13.68 -13.98
N ARG A 565 -2.50 12.60 -13.73
CA ARG A 565 -3.63 12.58 -12.78
C ARG A 565 -3.92 11.20 -12.18
N GLY A 566 -4.83 11.12 -11.21
CA GLY A 566 -5.34 9.85 -10.68
C GLY A 566 -6.24 9.11 -11.70
N LYS A 567 -6.18 7.77 -11.71
CA LYS A 567 -7.00 6.93 -12.60
C LYS A 567 -8.52 7.03 -12.34
N ASP A 568 -8.93 7.55 -11.19
CA ASP A 568 -10.31 7.93 -10.89
C ASP A 568 -10.85 9.06 -11.80
N LEU A 569 -9.98 9.82 -12.46
CA LEU A 569 -10.33 10.86 -13.43
C LEU A 569 -10.25 10.39 -14.91
N MET A 570 -10.20 9.07 -15.16
CA MET A 570 -10.30 8.52 -16.52
C MET A 570 -11.62 8.89 -17.22
N ASP A 571 -12.73 8.99 -16.48
CA ASP A 571 -14.01 9.41 -17.06
C ASP A 571 -14.08 10.92 -17.33
N SER A 572 -13.37 11.76 -16.56
CA SER A 572 -13.16 13.15 -16.96
C SER A 572 -12.39 13.22 -18.27
N THR A 573 -11.28 12.48 -18.39
CA THR A 573 -10.50 12.40 -19.65
C THR A 573 -11.40 12.10 -20.85
N ARG A 574 -12.22 11.04 -20.77
CA ARG A 574 -13.13 10.61 -21.84
C ARG A 574 -14.16 11.69 -22.23
N LYS A 575 -14.73 12.42 -21.27
CA LYS A 575 -15.63 13.56 -21.54
C LYS A 575 -14.91 14.71 -22.24
N GLN A 576 -13.70 15.01 -21.78
CA GLN A 576 -12.90 16.12 -22.29
C GLN A 576 -12.41 15.85 -23.71
N THR A 577 -11.98 14.63 -24.02
CA THR A 577 -11.67 14.22 -25.40
C THR A 577 -12.88 14.40 -26.32
N LEU A 578 -14.07 13.95 -25.92
CA LEU A 578 -15.30 14.16 -26.72
C LEU A 578 -15.58 15.65 -27.03
N LEU A 579 -15.34 16.56 -26.08
CA LEU A 579 -15.50 18.01 -26.32
C LEU A 579 -14.43 18.57 -27.27
N TYR A 580 -13.19 18.07 -27.15
CA TYR A 580 -12.10 18.43 -28.06
C TYR A 580 -12.35 17.94 -29.49
N ASP A 581 -12.84 16.71 -29.65
CA ASP A 581 -13.23 16.14 -30.95
C ASP A 581 -14.30 17.01 -31.63
N MET A 582 -15.32 17.45 -30.88
CA MET A 582 -16.37 18.36 -31.38
C MET A 582 -15.87 19.80 -31.68
N ARG A 583 -14.72 20.19 -31.13
CA ARG A 583 -14.07 21.50 -31.38
C ARG A 583 -12.88 21.44 -32.35
N GLY A 584 -12.49 20.25 -32.81
CA GLY A 584 -11.33 20.04 -33.69
C GLY A 584 -9.98 20.26 -33.01
N TRP A 585 -9.90 20.08 -31.69
CA TRP A 585 -8.70 20.33 -30.87
C TRP A 585 -7.92 19.04 -30.60
N LYS A 586 -6.57 19.06 -30.63
CA LYS A 586 -5.77 17.93 -30.13
C LYS A 586 -5.88 17.87 -28.60
N TYR A 587 -6.34 16.74 -28.06
CA TYR A 587 -6.37 16.52 -26.62
C TYR A 587 -4.96 16.25 -26.04
N PRO A 588 -4.62 16.73 -24.82
CA PRO A 588 -3.30 16.52 -24.23
C PRO A 588 -3.06 15.06 -23.80
N ASP A 589 -1.82 14.61 -23.94
CA ASP A 589 -1.42 13.23 -23.70
C ASP A 589 -1.50 12.91 -22.20
N THR A 590 -2.35 11.94 -21.84
CA THR A 590 -2.78 11.73 -20.45
C THR A 590 -2.14 10.50 -19.82
N LEU A 591 -1.48 10.72 -18.68
CA LEU A 591 -0.84 9.71 -17.85
C LEU A 591 -1.59 9.56 -16.52
N TYR A 592 -1.64 8.32 -16.01
CA TYR A 592 -2.43 7.98 -14.82
C TYR A 592 -1.59 7.32 -13.72
N TRP A 593 -1.86 7.71 -12.47
CA TRP A 593 -1.42 6.99 -11.28
C TRP A 593 -2.58 6.27 -10.58
N GLY A 594 -2.25 5.16 -9.90
CA GLY A 594 -3.14 4.50 -8.95
C GLY A 594 -3.30 5.32 -7.66
N ARG A 595 -4.41 5.07 -6.97
CA ARG A 595 -4.74 5.67 -5.68
C ARG A 595 -3.67 5.32 -4.65
N VAL A 596 -3.46 6.23 -3.72
CA VAL A 596 -2.55 6.04 -2.59
C VAL A 596 -3.36 6.00 -1.30
N LYS A 597 -3.00 5.09 -0.41
CA LYS A 597 -3.38 5.11 1.01
C LYS A 597 -2.11 5.06 1.86
N VAL A 598 -2.02 5.92 2.85
CA VAL A 598 -1.07 5.75 3.97
C VAL A 598 -1.85 5.05 5.09
N HIS A 599 -1.32 3.96 5.64
CA HIS A 599 -2.05 3.10 6.59
C HIS A 599 -2.54 3.87 7.83
N GLU A 600 -1.73 4.84 8.28
CA GLU A 600 -1.92 5.65 9.47
C GLU A 600 -2.96 6.77 9.27
N PHE A 601 -3.23 7.18 8.02
CA PHE A 601 -4.10 8.33 7.68
C PHE A 601 -5.32 8.00 6.80
N GLY A 602 -5.36 6.82 6.17
CA GLY A 602 -6.46 6.40 5.29
C GLY A 602 -6.52 7.17 3.96
N SER A 603 -7.34 8.24 3.88
CA SER A 603 -7.64 8.95 2.63
C SER A 603 -7.67 10.47 2.79
N PHE A 604 -6.87 11.16 1.96
CA PHE A 604 -6.47 12.56 2.12
C PHE A 604 -7.53 13.61 1.70
N SER A 605 -8.71 13.59 2.31
CA SER A 605 -9.81 14.51 1.98
C SER A 605 -9.68 15.87 2.70
N THR A 606 -9.20 16.90 1.99
CA THR A 606 -9.08 18.27 2.52
C THR A 606 -10.42 18.82 3.05
N SER A 607 -11.54 18.46 2.42
CA SER A 607 -12.88 18.85 2.90
C SER A 607 -13.27 18.20 4.23
N ALA A 608 -12.84 16.97 4.50
CA ALA A 608 -13.09 16.30 5.78
C ALA A 608 -12.19 16.87 6.87
N MET A 609 -10.89 17.02 6.60
CA MET A 609 -9.93 17.64 7.53
C MET A 609 -10.36 19.05 7.94
N ARG A 610 -10.92 19.85 7.01
CA ARG A 610 -11.54 21.15 7.33
C ARG A 610 -12.65 21.00 8.39
N THR A 611 -13.61 20.10 8.17
CA THR A 611 -14.72 19.88 9.12
C THR A 611 -14.24 19.36 10.47
N ASP A 612 -13.21 18.52 10.49
CA ASP A 612 -12.64 18.00 11.74
C ASP A 612 -11.91 19.11 12.54
N ILE A 613 -11.22 20.04 11.85
CA ILE A 613 -10.63 21.27 12.46
C ILE A 613 -11.74 22.21 12.95
N GLU A 614 -12.78 22.47 12.13
CA GLU A 614 -13.93 23.32 12.50
C GLU A 614 -14.71 22.75 13.70
N ALA A 615 -14.69 21.43 13.91
CA ALA A 615 -15.24 20.74 15.07
C ALA A 615 -14.29 20.69 16.29
N GLY A 616 -13.07 21.24 16.19
CA GLY A 616 -12.08 21.26 17.27
C GLY A 616 -11.34 19.94 17.50
N THR A 617 -11.37 19.00 16.54
CA THR A 617 -10.64 17.71 16.64
C THR A 617 -9.13 17.90 16.47
N TYR A 618 -8.75 18.84 15.59
CA TYR A 618 -7.37 19.21 15.27
C TYR A 618 -7.17 20.70 15.53
N SER A 619 -5.97 21.09 15.98
CA SER A 619 -5.67 22.48 16.40
C SER A 619 -5.60 23.47 15.23
N GLY A 620 -5.32 22.98 14.03
CA GLY A 620 -5.09 23.76 12.82
C GLY A 620 -4.73 22.85 11.65
N TRP A 621 -4.35 23.46 10.53
CA TRP A 621 -3.93 22.72 9.33
C TRP A 621 -2.52 22.11 9.44
N ASP A 622 -1.75 22.55 10.42
CA ASP A 622 -0.38 22.19 10.76
C ASP A 622 -0.29 21.24 11.97
N ASP A 623 -1.44 20.78 12.49
CA ASP A 623 -1.53 19.77 13.55
C ASP A 623 -0.77 18.49 13.13
N PRO A 624 0.18 17.98 13.96
CA PRO A 624 1.07 16.87 13.59
C PRO A 624 0.35 15.53 13.34
N ARG A 625 -0.97 15.46 13.58
CA ARG A 625 -1.84 14.31 13.28
C ARG A 625 -2.43 14.34 11.87
N LEU A 626 -2.31 15.46 11.14
CA LEU A 626 -2.88 15.62 9.81
C LEU A 626 -1.91 15.24 8.67
N PRO A 627 -2.39 14.61 7.58
CA PRO A 627 -1.61 14.35 6.38
C PRO A 627 -1.53 15.58 5.45
N THR A 628 -1.18 16.75 5.99
CA THR A 628 -1.06 18.04 5.28
C THR A 628 0.40 18.42 5.09
N ILE A 629 0.73 19.13 4.01
CA ILE A 629 2.10 19.57 3.76
C ILE A 629 2.52 20.63 4.81
N ALA A 630 1.59 21.47 5.25
CA ALA A 630 1.70 22.25 6.48
C ALA A 630 2.14 21.42 7.71
N ALA A 631 1.51 20.28 8.02
CA ALA A 631 1.88 19.45 9.18
C ALA A 631 3.21 18.69 8.99
N PHE A 632 3.49 18.19 7.79
CA PHE A 632 4.81 17.60 7.48
C PHE A 632 5.94 18.64 7.67
N ARG A 633 5.70 19.89 7.25
CA ARG A 633 6.64 21.00 7.40
C ARG A 633 6.74 21.52 8.85
N SER A 634 5.64 21.60 9.60
CA SER A 634 5.67 21.98 11.04
C SER A 634 6.37 20.92 11.89
N LYS A 635 6.24 19.64 11.52
CA LYS A 635 7.06 18.54 12.04
C LYS A 635 8.52 18.58 11.59
N GLY A 636 8.93 19.39 10.63
CA GLY A 636 10.34 19.46 10.20
C GLY A 636 10.80 18.35 9.25
N TYR A 637 9.91 17.75 8.47
CA TYR A 637 10.33 16.90 7.35
C TYR A 637 11.10 17.72 6.30
N ALA A 638 12.07 17.09 5.64
CA ALA A 638 12.73 17.65 4.46
C ALA A 638 11.83 17.47 3.22
N PRO A 639 11.68 18.48 2.34
CA PRO A 639 10.94 18.32 1.08
C PRO A 639 11.59 17.28 0.17
N GLU A 640 12.92 17.09 0.28
CA GLU A 640 13.71 16.03 -0.37
C GLU A 640 13.15 14.64 -0.09
N ALA A 641 12.67 14.40 1.14
CA ALA A 641 12.12 13.11 1.56
C ALA A 641 10.80 12.80 0.85
N ILE A 642 9.92 13.81 0.76
CA ILE A 642 8.63 13.71 0.07
C ILE A 642 8.85 13.58 -1.45
N ARG A 643 9.84 14.29 -2.02
CA ARG A 643 10.25 14.09 -3.43
C ARG A 643 10.72 12.66 -3.68
N SER A 644 11.74 12.21 -2.93
CA SER A 644 12.35 10.88 -3.08
C SER A 644 11.32 9.75 -2.95
N PHE A 645 10.40 9.86 -1.98
CA PHE A 645 9.30 8.92 -1.80
C PHE A 645 8.43 8.78 -3.07
N TRP A 646 7.94 9.89 -3.62
CA TRP A 646 7.09 9.83 -4.83
C TRP A 646 7.84 9.39 -6.08
N LEU A 647 9.15 9.68 -6.16
CA LEU A 647 10.00 9.24 -7.26
C LEU A 647 10.31 7.73 -7.20
N GLU A 648 10.52 7.14 -6.00
CA GLU A 648 10.66 5.68 -5.85
C GLU A 648 9.34 4.96 -6.16
N GLN A 649 8.18 5.48 -5.73
CA GLN A 649 6.88 4.92 -6.09
C GLN A 649 6.54 5.08 -7.60
N GLY A 650 7.15 6.07 -8.25
CA GLY A 650 7.06 6.33 -9.68
C GLY A 650 5.64 6.52 -10.21
N LEU A 651 5.50 6.30 -11.53
CA LEU A 651 4.24 6.42 -12.25
C LEU A 651 3.71 5.05 -12.67
N THR A 652 2.72 4.57 -11.90
CA THR A 652 2.05 3.27 -12.08
C THR A 652 0.56 3.39 -11.79
N GLN A 653 -0.27 2.66 -12.55
CA GLN A 653 -1.73 2.61 -12.37
C GLN A 653 -2.17 1.63 -11.27
N LYS A 654 -1.25 0.79 -10.75
CA LYS A 654 -1.51 -0.04 -9.57
C LYS A 654 -1.75 0.87 -8.36
N ASP A 655 -2.79 0.57 -7.57
CA ASP A 655 -3.03 1.27 -6.31
C ASP A 655 -1.95 0.86 -5.30
N ILE A 656 -1.47 1.81 -4.50
CA ILE A 656 -0.42 1.57 -3.51
C ILE A 656 -0.94 1.85 -2.09
N ALA A 657 -0.60 0.95 -1.18
CA ALA A 657 -0.74 1.13 0.26
C ALA A 657 0.67 1.16 0.86
N VAL A 658 0.94 2.18 1.66
CA VAL A 658 2.27 2.45 2.25
C VAL A 658 2.11 2.77 3.73
N SER A 659 3.15 2.51 4.53
CA SER A 659 3.24 3.00 5.91
C SER A 659 4.02 4.31 5.92
N MET A 660 3.72 5.16 6.91
CA MET A 660 4.56 6.31 7.26
C MET A 660 6.04 5.94 7.39
N LYS A 661 6.37 4.73 7.86
CA LYS A 661 7.76 4.24 7.97
C LYS A 661 8.56 4.29 6.66
N THR A 662 7.90 4.21 5.50
CA THR A 662 8.58 4.41 4.21
C THR A 662 9.03 5.87 4.06
N ILE A 663 8.13 6.83 4.32
CA ILE A 663 8.38 8.28 4.19
C ILE A 663 9.40 8.74 5.24
N GLU A 664 9.27 8.25 6.47
CA GLU A 664 10.22 8.43 7.57
C GLU A 664 11.62 7.94 7.16
N SER A 665 11.75 6.77 6.51
CA SER A 665 13.04 6.28 6.04
C SER A 665 13.69 7.14 4.94
N HIS A 666 12.91 7.89 4.15
CA HIS A 666 13.46 8.91 3.24
C HIS A 666 13.85 10.18 4.00
N ASN A 667 13.15 10.52 5.09
CA ASN A 667 13.44 11.68 5.91
C ASN A 667 14.73 11.50 6.71
N VAL A 668 14.92 10.36 7.39
CA VAL A 668 16.20 9.97 8.03
C VAL A 668 17.35 10.11 7.05
N LYS A 669 17.26 9.54 5.83
CA LYS A 669 18.28 9.64 4.79
C LYS A 669 18.59 11.09 4.36
N ALA A 670 17.61 11.99 4.42
CA ALA A 670 17.79 13.40 4.06
C ALA A 670 18.42 14.23 5.19
N ILE A 671 18.10 13.94 6.46
CA ILE A 671 18.47 14.80 7.59
C ILE A 671 19.62 14.27 8.47
N GLU A 672 19.79 12.95 8.63
CA GLU A 672 20.71 12.31 9.59
C GLU A 672 22.12 12.94 9.57
N SER A 673 22.77 12.93 8.40
CA SER A 673 24.15 13.44 8.22
C SER A 673 24.33 14.95 8.50
N THR A 674 23.24 15.70 8.62
CA THR A 674 23.19 17.15 8.88
C THR A 674 22.59 17.53 10.23
N THR A 675 22.11 16.55 11.00
CA THR A 675 21.39 16.77 12.26
C THR A 675 22.29 16.54 13.47
N PRO A 676 22.50 17.54 14.35
CA PRO A 676 23.24 17.35 15.59
C PRO A 676 22.46 16.48 16.58
N ARG A 677 23.19 15.66 17.33
CA ARG A 677 22.64 14.76 18.35
C ARG A 677 22.77 15.35 19.75
N TYR A 678 21.70 15.30 20.55
CA TYR A 678 21.68 15.79 21.93
C TYR A 678 21.09 14.77 22.91
N SER A 679 21.60 14.77 24.13
CA SER A 679 21.15 13.92 25.22
C SER A 679 19.92 14.53 25.89
N PHE A 680 18.76 13.88 25.72
CA PHE A 680 17.51 14.17 26.42
C PHE A 680 17.11 12.95 27.24
N VAL A 681 16.84 13.14 28.53
CA VAL A 681 16.40 12.11 29.46
C VAL A 681 14.93 12.34 29.77
N GLN A 682 14.04 11.44 29.31
CA GLN A 682 12.64 11.42 29.75
C GLN A 682 12.54 10.80 31.15
N ASP A 683 11.51 11.19 31.92
CA ASP A 683 11.18 10.61 33.24
C ASP A 683 12.43 10.37 34.13
N PRO A 684 13.19 11.45 34.43
CA PRO A 684 14.57 11.35 34.90
C PRO A 684 14.69 10.77 36.32
N LEU A 685 15.51 9.73 36.46
CA LEU A 685 16.00 9.24 37.74
C LEU A 685 17.34 9.91 38.06
N SER A 686 17.37 10.75 39.10
CA SER A 686 18.64 11.26 39.63
C SER A 686 19.39 10.18 40.40
N ARG A 687 20.71 10.08 40.17
CA ARG A 687 21.64 9.15 40.81
C ARG A 687 22.92 9.88 41.14
N ARG A 688 23.43 9.67 42.36
CA ARG A 688 24.69 10.28 42.78
C ARG A 688 25.89 9.49 42.24
N LEU A 689 26.73 10.15 41.48
CA LEU A 689 27.93 9.58 40.89
C LEU A 689 28.99 9.34 41.97
N GLY A 690 29.51 8.11 42.06
CA GLY A 690 30.66 7.77 42.91
C GLY A 690 31.86 7.43 42.04
N MET A 691 33.00 8.08 42.27
CA MET A 691 34.20 7.95 41.42
C MET A 691 35.45 7.66 42.24
N HIS A 692 36.09 6.52 42.00
CA HIS A 692 37.38 6.18 42.61
C HIS A 692 38.58 6.85 41.91
N GLU A 693 38.45 7.18 40.63
CA GLU A 693 39.41 7.94 39.84
C GLU A 693 38.73 9.16 39.22
N THR A 694 39.45 10.28 39.08
CA THR A 694 38.92 11.50 38.45
C THR A 694 39.01 11.44 36.93
N TRP A 695 38.02 11.99 36.21
CA TRP A 695 38.09 12.11 34.75
C TRP A 695 39.37 12.88 34.31
N PRO A 696 40.13 12.43 33.29
CA PRO A 696 41.46 12.99 32.98
C PRO A 696 41.51 14.43 32.43
N SER A 697 40.37 15.11 32.32
CA SER A 697 40.21 16.43 31.68
C SER A 697 39.26 17.29 32.48
N ASN A 698 39.39 18.62 32.40
CA ASN A 698 38.43 19.56 32.99
C ASN A 698 37.12 19.69 32.18
N CYS A 699 37.13 19.23 30.92
CA CYS A 699 35.98 19.23 30.01
C CYS A 699 35.70 17.82 29.50
N PHE A 700 34.43 17.47 29.38
CA PHE A 700 33.95 16.25 28.76
C PHE A 700 33.47 16.58 27.34
N ASN A 701 34.20 16.11 26.33
CA ASN A 701 33.91 16.39 24.92
C ASN A 701 33.12 15.22 24.33
N ILE A 702 31.92 15.48 23.84
CA ILE A 702 31.03 14.49 23.22
C ILE A 702 30.88 14.84 21.73
N PRO A 703 31.10 13.91 20.78
CA PRO A 703 30.89 14.20 19.36
C PRO A 703 29.47 14.70 19.06
N SER A 704 29.34 15.82 18.35
CA SER A 704 28.03 16.37 17.93
C SER A 704 27.28 15.43 16.99
N HIS A 705 28.02 14.63 16.22
CA HIS A 705 27.52 13.55 15.36
C HIS A 705 28.62 12.48 15.18
N PRO A 706 28.33 11.17 15.33
CA PRO A 706 29.36 10.13 15.36
C PRO A 706 30.09 9.95 14.03
N GLU A 707 29.39 10.11 12.91
CA GLU A 707 29.95 9.93 11.56
C GLU A 707 30.33 11.25 10.88
N ASN A 708 30.09 12.40 11.53
CA ASN A 708 30.33 13.72 10.93
C ASN A 708 31.15 14.63 11.86
N ALA A 709 32.46 14.38 11.90
CA ALA A 709 33.42 15.15 12.69
C ALA A 709 33.49 16.65 12.33
N SER A 710 32.93 17.08 11.18
CA SER A 710 32.88 18.52 10.83
C SER A 710 31.92 19.33 11.72
N MET A 711 30.99 18.67 12.42
CA MET A 711 30.12 19.29 13.44
C MET A 711 30.82 19.53 14.79
N GLY A 712 32.08 19.11 14.93
CA GLY A 712 32.84 19.23 16.17
C GLY A 712 32.24 18.44 17.33
N ASN A 713 32.46 18.95 18.55
CA ASN A 713 32.05 18.32 19.81
C ASN A 713 31.19 19.27 20.65
N ARG A 714 30.18 18.71 21.31
CA ARG A 714 29.50 19.28 22.48
C ARG A 714 30.48 19.26 23.66
N GLN A 715 30.50 20.33 24.46
CA GLN A 715 31.41 20.46 25.61
C GLN A 715 30.62 20.55 26.91
N TRP A 716 30.74 19.53 27.75
CA TRP A 716 30.20 19.52 29.11
C TRP A 716 31.31 19.81 30.13
N PRO A 717 30.97 20.30 31.34
CA PRO A 717 31.89 20.19 32.48
C PRO A 717 32.25 18.72 32.73
N ALA A 718 33.49 18.45 33.14
CA ALA A 718 33.88 17.09 33.50
C ALA A 718 33.11 16.60 34.75
N PRO A 719 32.54 15.38 34.72
CA PRO A 719 31.89 14.77 35.89
C PRO A 719 32.85 14.55 37.05
N LYS A 720 32.34 14.69 38.28
CA LYS A 720 33.12 14.57 39.53
C LYS A 720 32.47 13.61 40.51
N ASP A 721 33.27 13.13 41.45
CA ASP A 721 32.76 12.39 42.60
C ASP A 721 31.71 13.22 43.36
N GLY A 722 30.56 12.61 43.62
CA GLY A 722 29.44 13.22 44.32
C GLY A 722 28.49 14.08 43.49
N ASP A 723 28.73 14.30 42.19
CA ASP A 723 27.78 14.94 41.25
C ASP A 723 26.48 14.11 41.13
N SER A 724 25.37 14.75 40.75
CA SER A 724 24.17 14.05 40.32
C SER A 724 24.12 13.88 38.80
N ILE A 725 23.89 12.65 38.34
CA ILE A 725 23.54 12.33 36.96
C ILE A 725 22.05 11.99 36.85
N LEU A 726 21.45 12.25 35.70
CA LEU A 726 20.10 11.85 35.36
C LEU A 726 20.13 10.75 34.30
N ILE A 727 19.39 9.67 34.53
CA ILE A 727 19.21 8.55 33.61
C ILE A 727 17.71 8.27 33.39
N GLN A 728 17.33 7.77 32.23
CA GLN A 728 15.93 7.53 31.90
C GLN A 728 15.38 6.32 32.68
N ALA A 729 14.19 6.44 33.28
CA ALA A 729 13.64 5.40 34.16
C ALA A 729 13.51 4.02 33.49
N THR A 730 13.23 3.97 32.19
CA THR A 730 13.10 2.73 31.40
C THR A 730 14.44 2.08 31.02
N ASP A 731 15.56 2.79 31.19
CA ASP A 731 16.92 2.29 30.96
C ASP A 731 17.60 1.77 32.25
N PHE A 732 16.91 1.81 33.39
CA PHE A 732 17.47 1.41 34.68
C PHE A 732 17.84 -0.08 34.74
N SER A 733 19.11 -0.36 35.06
CA SER A 733 19.66 -1.71 35.27
C SER A 733 20.84 -1.63 36.23
N ALA A 734 21.14 -2.73 36.92
CA ALA A 734 22.20 -2.78 37.93
C ALA A 734 23.62 -2.57 37.36
N SER A 735 23.84 -2.79 36.06
CA SER A 735 25.12 -2.54 35.38
C SER A 735 24.88 -1.98 33.97
N LEU A 736 25.49 -0.83 33.69
CA LEU A 736 25.25 0.01 32.51
C LEU A 736 26.55 0.70 32.05
N ARG A 737 26.58 1.21 30.82
CA ARG A 737 27.58 2.18 30.38
C ARG A 737 26.92 3.53 30.09
N LEU A 738 27.38 4.57 30.77
CA LEU A 738 27.07 5.96 30.45
C LEU A 738 27.79 6.32 29.14
N LYS A 739 27.03 6.68 28.10
CA LYS A 739 27.57 6.95 26.76
C LYS A 739 28.71 7.97 26.79
N GLU A 740 29.74 7.71 25.98
CA GLU A 740 31.05 8.39 25.91
C GLU A 740 31.87 8.52 27.21
N PHE A 741 31.32 8.12 28.38
CA PHE A 741 31.94 8.40 29.68
C PHE A 741 32.51 7.15 30.38
N ALA A 742 31.65 6.29 30.93
CA ALA A 742 32.08 5.31 31.93
C ALA A 742 31.15 4.10 32.04
N ASN A 743 31.71 2.96 32.44
CA ASN A 743 30.96 1.80 32.91
C ASN A 743 30.61 2.02 34.39
N VAL A 744 29.36 1.71 34.75
CA VAL A 744 28.82 1.94 36.09
C VAL A 744 28.01 0.75 36.61
N THR A 745 28.10 0.54 37.91
CA THR A 745 27.10 -0.23 38.69
C THR A 745 26.12 0.76 39.30
N VAL A 746 24.82 0.55 39.10
CA VAL A 746 23.76 1.51 39.49
C VAL A 746 22.83 0.90 40.54
N SER A 747 22.55 1.66 41.60
CA SER A 747 21.62 1.33 42.68
C SER A 747 20.42 2.29 42.70
N GLU A 748 19.59 2.25 43.75
CA GLU A 748 18.46 3.18 43.89
C GLU A 748 18.89 4.63 44.13
N ASP A 749 20.06 4.87 44.75
CA ASP A 749 20.56 6.21 45.09
C ASP A 749 21.80 6.64 44.28
N ALA A 750 22.61 5.69 43.78
CA ALA A 750 23.95 5.96 43.29
C ALA A 750 24.30 5.27 41.96
N ALA A 751 25.31 5.81 41.26
CA ALA A 751 25.98 5.18 40.13
C ALA A 751 27.49 5.18 40.39
N ILE A 752 28.07 4.01 40.65
CA ILE A 752 29.49 3.85 40.98
C ILE A 752 30.27 3.54 39.70
N VAL A 753 31.27 4.36 39.39
CA VAL A 753 32.17 4.16 38.23
C VAL A 753 33.11 3.00 38.47
N GLU A 754 33.13 2.06 37.53
CA GLU A 754 34.04 0.91 37.49
C GLU A 754 35.30 1.24 36.67
N ASP A 755 35.11 1.64 35.41
CA ASP A 755 36.18 2.05 34.48
C ASP A 755 35.65 3.02 33.41
N PHE A 756 36.52 3.92 32.93
CA PHE A 756 36.18 4.87 31.87
C PHE A 756 36.17 4.21 30.48
N ASP A 757 37.13 3.33 30.22
CA ASP A 757 37.26 2.61 28.95
C ASP A 757 36.07 1.70 28.67
N ARG A 758 35.97 1.21 27.42
CA ARG A 758 34.93 0.24 27.03
C ARG A 758 35.46 -1.19 27.17
N SER A 759 35.48 -1.70 28.40
CA SER A 759 35.97 -3.04 28.72
C SER A 759 35.03 -4.18 28.28
N ASP A 760 33.71 -3.95 28.16
CA ASP A 760 32.74 -5.01 27.83
C ASP A 760 31.58 -4.61 26.86
N ARG A 761 30.49 -5.41 26.88
CA ARG A 761 29.31 -5.29 26.02
C ARG A 761 28.01 -4.89 26.77
N ARG A 762 28.10 -4.29 27.96
CA ARG A 762 26.93 -3.81 28.73
C ARG A 762 26.13 -2.75 27.96
N GLN A 763 24.86 -2.59 28.35
CA GLN A 763 23.92 -1.66 27.72
C GLN A 763 24.40 -0.21 27.83
N ILE A 764 24.49 0.48 26.68
CA ILE A 764 24.93 1.87 26.60
C ILE A 764 23.70 2.78 26.67
N ILE A 765 23.67 3.69 27.64
CA ILE A 765 22.55 4.60 27.89
C ILE A 765 22.93 6.06 27.63
N HIS A 766 21.98 6.84 27.13
CA HIS A 766 22.06 8.30 27.21
C HIS A 766 21.85 8.73 28.67
N TRP A 767 22.36 9.89 29.03
CA TRP A 767 22.34 10.45 30.38
C TRP A 767 22.64 11.95 30.30
N VAL A 768 22.42 12.71 31.37
CA VAL A 768 22.89 14.11 31.50
C VAL A 768 23.40 14.40 32.92
N LEU A 769 24.23 15.41 33.08
CA LEU A 769 24.56 15.98 34.39
C LEU A 769 23.39 16.85 34.88
N GLU A 770 22.94 16.66 36.13
CA GLU A 770 21.79 17.42 36.67
C GLU A 770 22.10 18.93 36.73
N HIS A 771 23.33 19.31 37.10
CA HIS A 771 23.78 20.70 37.13
C HIS A 771 24.12 21.30 35.75
N HIS A 772 24.07 20.51 34.68
CA HIS A 772 24.32 20.93 33.29
C HIS A 772 23.22 20.41 32.36
N SER A 773 21.98 20.50 32.84
CA SER A 773 20.76 20.24 32.08
C SER A 773 19.74 21.35 32.26
N ARG A 774 18.79 21.45 31.32
CA ARG A 774 17.63 22.34 31.35
C ARG A 774 16.34 21.54 31.17
N ASP A 775 15.23 22.10 31.59
CA ASP A 775 13.92 21.46 31.44
C ASP A 775 13.47 21.48 29.97
N ALA A 776 12.88 20.36 29.55
CA ALA A 776 12.39 20.17 28.19
C ALA A 776 11.14 19.30 28.17
N VAL A 777 10.31 19.46 27.14
CA VAL A 777 9.08 18.67 26.95
C VAL A 777 9.05 18.13 25.52
N LEU A 778 8.93 16.82 25.37
CA LEU A 778 8.73 16.16 24.07
C LEU A 778 7.24 15.90 23.84
N LEU A 779 6.73 16.35 22.70
CA LEU A 779 5.36 16.16 22.25
C LEU A 779 5.31 14.97 21.27
N ILE A 780 4.64 13.89 21.67
CA ILE A 780 4.51 12.66 20.87
C ILE A 780 3.04 12.44 20.50
N VAL A 781 2.78 12.04 19.25
CA VAL A 781 1.45 11.64 18.80
C VAL A 781 1.23 10.16 19.16
N GLU A 782 0.33 9.91 20.10
CA GLU A 782 -0.05 8.58 20.56
C GLU A 782 -1.57 8.45 20.56
N GLU A 783 -2.11 7.38 19.98
CA GLU A 783 -3.56 7.08 20.02
C GLU A 783 -4.44 8.24 19.47
N ASN A 784 -3.90 8.98 18.50
CA ASN A 784 -4.45 10.22 17.92
C ASN A 784 -4.57 11.42 18.89
N GLN A 785 -3.82 11.41 19.99
CA GLN A 785 -3.66 12.51 20.95
C GLN A 785 -2.20 12.97 20.99
N ILE A 786 -1.98 14.24 21.35
CA ILE A 786 -0.62 14.78 21.57
C ILE A 786 -0.33 14.67 23.07
N LYS A 787 0.52 13.71 23.46
CA LYS A 787 0.97 13.53 24.85
C LYS A 787 2.23 14.37 25.11
N ARG A 788 2.32 14.94 26.32
CA ARG A 788 3.47 15.73 26.80
C ARG A 788 4.36 14.85 27.67
N HIS A 789 5.59 14.66 27.26
CA HIS A 789 6.59 13.88 27.98
C HIS A 789 7.67 14.82 28.53
N PRO A 790 7.63 15.18 29.83
CA PRO A 790 8.63 16.04 30.44
C PRO A 790 9.95 15.29 30.64
N GLY A 791 11.06 16.03 30.55
CA GLY A 791 12.39 15.48 30.70
C GLY A 791 13.45 16.56 30.83
N ARG A 792 14.71 16.12 30.78
CA ARG A 792 15.89 16.97 30.99
C ARG A 792 16.82 16.85 29.79
N LEU A 793 16.96 17.94 29.05
CA LEU A 793 17.94 18.08 27.98
C LEU A 793 19.28 18.53 28.59
N GLU A 794 20.40 18.17 27.98
CA GLU A 794 21.67 18.86 28.26
C GLU A 794 21.56 20.39 28.10
N ASN A 795 22.41 21.15 28.79
CA ASN A 795 22.32 22.61 28.75
C ASN A 795 22.90 23.21 27.46
N VAL A 796 22.11 23.13 26.39
CA VAL A 796 22.34 23.74 25.08
C VAL A 796 21.25 24.77 24.76
N ASP A 797 21.60 25.82 24.02
CA ASP A 797 20.64 26.76 23.42
C ASP A 797 20.31 26.34 21.98
N LEU A 798 19.02 26.34 21.63
CA LEU A 798 18.50 25.94 20.32
C LEU A 798 17.49 26.97 19.81
N GLU A 799 17.40 27.11 18.49
CA GLU A 799 16.48 28.04 17.82
C GLU A 799 15.15 27.37 17.47
N LEU A 800 14.07 28.16 17.40
CA LEU A 800 12.76 27.69 16.91
C LEU A 800 12.88 27.14 15.48
N GLY A 801 12.25 25.99 15.24
CA GLY A 801 12.31 25.28 13.96
C GLY A 801 13.58 24.44 13.76
N LYS A 802 14.51 24.42 14.72
CA LYS A 802 15.71 23.57 14.64
C LYS A 802 15.34 22.09 14.81
N VAL A 803 15.63 21.29 13.79
CA VAL A 803 15.60 19.81 13.87
C VAL A 803 16.87 19.31 14.56
N VAL A 804 16.70 18.34 15.45
CA VAL A 804 17.73 17.66 16.24
C VAL A 804 17.45 16.15 16.34
N GLN A 805 18.44 15.35 16.72
CA GLN A 805 18.25 13.95 17.06
C GLN A 805 18.45 13.76 18.57
N LEU A 806 17.40 13.36 19.28
CA LEU A 806 17.45 13.06 20.70
C LEU A 806 17.98 11.63 20.89
N GLU A 807 19.10 11.49 21.61
CA GLU A 807 19.89 10.26 21.58
C GLU A 807 19.14 9.03 22.14
N ARG A 808 18.95 8.01 21.28
CA ARG A 808 18.11 6.82 21.54
C ARG A 808 16.62 7.11 21.76
N VAL A 809 16.15 8.32 21.42
CA VAL A 809 14.72 8.72 21.49
C VAL A 809 14.14 8.98 20.09
N GLY A 810 14.94 9.52 19.17
CA GLY A 810 14.56 9.74 17.77
C GLY A 810 14.72 11.20 17.33
N PHE A 811 14.22 11.56 16.16
CA PHE A 811 14.27 12.94 15.65
C PHE A 811 13.18 13.81 16.27
N ALA A 812 13.52 15.06 16.57
CA ALA A 812 12.59 16.06 17.11
C ALA A 812 12.88 17.47 16.55
N ILE A 813 11.87 18.33 16.49
CA ILE A 813 11.99 19.75 16.10
C ILE A 813 11.58 20.65 17.25
N VAL A 814 12.36 21.71 17.53
CA VAL A 814 12.00 22.75 18.52
C VAL A 814 10.79 23.54 18.00
N THR A 815 9.64 23.44 18.68
CA THR A 815 8.38 24.08 18.27
C THR A 815 7.97 25.26 19.16
N GLU A 816 8.41 25.27 20.42
CA GLU A 816 8.14 26.35 21.38
C GLU A 816 9.35 26.51 22.32
N ILE A 817 9.63 27.76 22.72
CA ILE A 817 10.61 28.11 23.75
C ILE A 817 9.86 28.97 24.76
N GLN A 818 9.76 28.51 26.01
CA GLN A 818 8.93 29.14 27.03
C GLN A 818 9.68 30.29 27.74
N GLU A 819 8.94 31.18 28.42
CA GLU A 819 9.51 32.37 29.08
C GLU A 819 10.52 32.04 30.19
N ASP A 820 10.45 30.84 30.77
CA ASP A 820 11.40 30.32 31.76
C ASP A 820 12.64 29.65 31.12
N GLY A 821 12.68 29.52 29.80
CA GLY A 821 13.73 28.84 29.04
C GLY A 821 13.50 27.35 28.82
N THR A 822 12.34 26.79 29.17
CA THR A 822 11.96 25.40 28.84
C THR A 822 11.85 25.21 27.33
N LEU A 823 12.49 24.17 26.80
CA LEU A 823 12.47 23.84 25.37
C LEU A 823 11.38 22.80 25.07
N VAL A 824 10.46 23.14 24.17
CA VAL A 824 9.38 22.24 23.74
C VAL A 824 9.67 21.72 22.34
N PHE A 825 9.64 20.40 22.22
CA PHE A 825 9.98 19.67 21.00
C PHE A 825 8.75 18.90 20.48
N THR A 826 8.57 18.84 19.16
CA THR A 826 7.64 17.89 18.53
C THR A 826 8.42 16.73 17.92
N TYR A 827 8.02 15.49 18.23
CA TYR A 827 8.65 14.27 17.73
C TYR A 827 8.34 14.02 16.24
N LEU A 828 9.36 13.66 15.46
CA LEU A 828 9.24 13.33 14.03
C LEU A 828 8.92 11.85 13.83
N HIS A 829 9.92 11.02 14.12
CA HIS A 829 10.07 9.58 13.91
C HIS A 829 11.38 9.12 14.57
N ASP A 830 11.65 7.81 14.57
CA ASP A 830 12.91 7.20 15.03
C ASP A 830 14.13 7.71 14.24
#